data_AF-A0A397GKS5-F1
#
_entry.id   AF-A0A397GKS5-F1
#
_cell.length_a   1.000
_cell.length_b   1.000
_cell.length_c   1.000
_cell.angle_alpha   90.00
_cell.angle_beta   90.00
_cell.angle_gamma   90.00
#
_symmetry.space_group_name_H-M   'P 1'
#
loop_
_entity.id
_entity.type
_entity.pdbx_description
1 polymer ?
#
loop_
_entity_poly.entity_id
_entity_poly.type
_entity_poly.pdbx_seq_one_letter_code
_entity_poly.pdbx_strand_id
1 'polypeptide(L)'
;MTTKFYDRLSNDLTQLLENPIDCNVIIKVGEAPVSQIYEVHSYILQSRSPYFKKKFNESPFNENHVKELKIPNISVKVFNVIIKYIYGGTITLEKLENSIIFDLLMASHELDLDELVEHLQTHLITNNASWLRLNFAHVYQTSYQVKNFKIIQNFCNNIIAKHPNTIFESEDFNSLPEDVLISIIRLDDLQLEEDKIWDYVIQWGKAKNPNLPADLNEWTRDDFLTLKTILKHCLPHIRYFNFSGEQVVKKLYPYQQLFEPKLLLEINTKLLAPNEPISSTILPPRNILNVTLPTRTNPIPSNIITDEHALEISSWIDRKETSYIENNPYEFKLLVRGSKDGFDVKTIFEICDKISNTVIIVKVEGTGEILGGYNPLEIENNVNQKWLSTDLNEWTRDDFLTLKTILKHCLPHIRYFNFSGEQVVKKLYPYQQLFEPKLLLEINTKLLAPNEPISSTILPPRNILNVTLPTRTNPIPSNIITDEHALEISSWIDRKETSYIENNPYEFKLLVRGSKDGFDVKTIFEICDKISNTVIIVKVEGTGEILGGYNPLEIENNVNQKWLSSQDSFTFSLKTEILKTSIVSRVISFNLAIYYDSGGSYLQFGNTLNLRGNLKTGEYSCCFPYNYEKQIRSDTNGFSVEEFEVFKVSPKK
;
A
#
# COMPACT_ATOMS: atom_id res chain seq x y z
N MET A 1 -50.32 40.69 0.81
CA MET A 1 -49.86 39.41 0.21
C MET A 1 -49.12 39.80 -1.06
N THR A 2 -47.84 39.45 -1.20
CA THR A 2 -47.01 39.90 -2.34
C THR A 2 -46.86 38.75 -3.32
N THR A 3 -47.42 38.89 -4.53
CA THR A 3 -47.25 37.93 -5.62
C THR A 3 -46.04 38.34 -6.46
N LYS A 4 -45.15 37.40 -6.76
CA LYS A 4 -43.89 37.62 -7.49
C LYS A 4 -43.99 36.99 -8.88
N PHE A 5 -43.57 37.70 -9.93
CA PHE A 5 -43.63 37.26 -11.33
C PHE A 5 -42.22 37.20 -11.96
N TYR A 6 -41.27 36.57 -11.26
CA TYR A 6 -39.87 36.59 -11.67
C TYR A 6 -39.56 35.72 -12.89
N ASP A 7 -40.28 34.60 -13.07
CA ASP A 7 -40.02 33.68 -14.18
C ASP A 7 -40.25 34.33 -15.54
N ARG A 8 -41.34 35.09 -15.68
CA ARG A 8 -41.62 35.83 -16.92
C ARG A 8 -40.58 36.93 -17.15
N LEU A 9 -40.24 37.71 -16.12
CA LEU A 9 -39.20 38.75 -16.22
C LEU A 9 -37.85 38.16 -16.64
N SER A 10 -37.46 37.02 -16.06
CA SER A 10 -36.25 36.28 -16.40
C SER A 10 -36.25 35.84 -17.87
N ASN A 11 -37.35 35.27 -18.35
CA ASN A 11 -37.49 34.87 -19.74
C ASN A 11 -37.46 36.07 -20.70
N ASP A 12 -38.16 37.16 -20.37
CA ASP A 12 -38.20 38.39 -21.16
C ASP A 12 -36.79 38.98 -21.31
N LEU A 13 -35.98 39.00 -20.24
CA LEU A 13 -34.57 39.42 -20.32
C LEU A 13 -33.72 38.44 -21.12
N THR A 14 -33.86 37.14 -20.91
CA THR A 14 -33.09 36.11 -21.62
C THR A 14 -33.29 36.17 -23.15
N GLN A 15 -34.50 36.48 -23.60
CA GLN A 15 -34.80 36.64 -25.04
C GLN A 15 -33.99 37.75 -25.72
N LEU A 16 -33.49 38.74 -24.98
CA LEU A 16 -32.61 39.78 -25.51
C LEU A 16 -31.24 39.24 -25.96
N LEU A 17 -30.85 38.05 -25.52
CA LEU A 17 -29.65 37.36 -26.03
C LEU A 17 -29.88 36.73 -27.40
N GLU A 18 -31.10 36.32 -27.72
CA GLU A 18 -31.45 35.69 -29.00
C GLU A 18 -31.78 36.72 -30.07
N ASN A 19 -32.37 37.84 -29.67
CA ASN A 19 -32.70 38.97 -30.55
C ASN A 19 -32.02 40.24 -30.01
N PRO A 20 -30.71 40.42 -30.25
CA PRO A 20 -29.97 41.58 -29.76
C PRO A 20 -30.50 42.86 -30.40
N ILE A 21 -31.10 43.72 -29.57
CA ILE A 21 -31.51 45.08 -29.91
C ILE A 21 -30.86 46.04 -28.90
N ASP A 22 -30.46 47.24 -29.32
CA ASP A 22 -29.86 48.25 -28.43
C ASP A 22 -28.67 47.77 -27.58
N CYS A 23 -27.90 46.78 -28.07
CA CYS A 23 -26.69 46.31 -27.42
C CYS A 23 -25.58 47.36 -27.51
N ASN A 24 -24.97 47.69 -26.37
CA ASN A 24 -23.95 48.73 -26.25
C ASN A 24 -22.59 48.18 -25.80
N VAL A 25 -22.43 46.85 -25.78
CA VAL A 25 -21.19 46.15 -25.42
C VAL A 25 -20.97 44.98 -26.39
N ILE A 26 -19.72 44.80 -26.80
CA ILE A 26 -19.24 43.62 -27.51
C ILE A 26 -18.20 42.90 -26.64
N ILE A 27 -18.42 41.62 -26.36
CA ILE A 27 -17.48 40.76 -25.65
C ILE A 27 -16.94 39.69 -26.61
N LYS A 28 -15.61 39.66 -26.77
CA LYS A 28 -14.91 38.62 -27.54
C LYS A 28 -14.38 37.58 -26.56
N VAL A 29 -14.88 36.36 -26.64
CA VAL A 29 -14.58 35.27 -25.69
C VAL A 29 -13.80 34.16 -26.39
N GLY A 30 -12.82 33.60 -25.68
CA GLY A 30 -11.93 32.56 -26.17
C GLY A 30 -10.79 33.08 -27.06
N GLU A 31 -9.84 32.21 -27.35
CA GLU A 31 -8.73 32.47 -28.27
C GLU A 31 -8.88 31.69 -29.58
N ALA A 32 -8.28 32.19 -30.65
CA ALA A 32 -8.32 31.52 -31.95
C ALA A 32 -7.75 30.08 -31.83
N PRO A 33 -8.39 29.06 -32.43
CA PRO A 33 -9.44 29.16 -33.45
C PRO A 33 -10.89 29.15 -32.91
N VAL A 34 -11.11 29.00 -31.60
CA VAL A 34 -12.45 28.88 -31.00
C VAL A 34 -12.77 30.14 -30.21
N SER A 35 -13.12 31.21 -30.94
CA SER A 35 -13.60 32.46 -30.34
C SER A 35 -14.99 32.82 -30.82
N GLN A 36 -15.78 33.46 -29.95
CA GLN A 36 -17.14 33.91 -30.25
C GLN A 36 -17.33 35.35 -29.79
N ILE A 37 -18.12 36.09 -30.56
CA ILE A 37 -18.50 37.48 -30.28
C ILE A 37 -19.91 37.50 -29.69
N TYR A 38 -20.08 38.27 -28.62
CA TYR A 38 -21.35 38.46 -27.92
C TYR A 38 -21.71 39.93 -27.91
N GLU A 39 -22.86 40.27 -28.48
CA GLU A 39 -23.48 41.60 -28.39
C GLU A 39 -24.42 41.61 -27.18
N VAL A 40 -24.15 42.47 -26.19
CA VAL A 40 -24.80 42.42 -24.88
C VAL A 40 -25.07 43.82 -24.30
N HIS A 41 -25.89 43.86 -23.24
CA HIS A 41 -26.36 45.07 -22.59
C HIS A 41 -25.53 45.37 -21.33
N SER A 42 -24.88 46.53 -21.30
CA SER A 42 -24.01 46.92 -20.19
C SER A 42 -24.73 46.87 -18.85
N TYR A 43 -25.97 47.39 -18.75
CA TYR A 43 -26.64 47.51 -17.45
C TYR A 43 -27.03 46.16 -16.85
N ILE A 44 -27.40 45.17 -17.67
CA ILE A 44 -27.72 43.83 -17.20
C ILE A 44 -26.48 43.19 -16.58
N LEU A 45 -25.35 43.19 -17.30
CA LEU A 45 -24.08 42.63 -16.81
C LEU A 45 -23.60 43.34 -15.53
N GLN A 46 -23.60 44.67 -15.51
CA GLN A 46 -23.15 45.45 -14.34
C GLN A 46 -24.03 45.26 -13.11
N SER A 47 -25.32 44.94 -13.30
CA SER A 47 -26.24 44.69 -12.19
C SER A 47 -25.98 43.35 -11.50
N ARG A 48 -25.42 42.38 -12.23
CA ARG A 48 -25.20 41.00 -11.76
C ARG A 48 -23.75 40.68 -11.43
N SER A 49 -22.80 41.46 -11.94
CA SER A 49 -21.36 41.21 -11.81
C SER A 49 -20.59 42.50 -11.47
N PRO A 50 -19.97 42.56 -10.27
CA PRO A 50 -19.01 43.61 -9.92
C PRO A 50 -17.84 43.73 -10.90
N TYR A 51 -17.35 42.61 -11.43
CA TYR A 51 -16.31 42.57 -12.46
C TYR A 51 -16.72 43.40 -13.68
N PHE A 52 -17.91 43.14 -14.25
CA PHE A 52 -18.38 43.88 -15.43
C PHE A 52 -18.67 45.35 -15.10
N LYS A 53 -19.19 45.64 -13.91
CA LYS A 53 -19.36 47.02 -13.41
C LYS A 53 -18.04 47.78 -13.40
N LYS A 54 -16.98 47.19 -12.84
CA LYS A 54 -15.65 47.79 -12.81
C LYS A 54 -15.08 47.95 -14.22
N LYS A 55 -15.04 46.86 -15.00
CA LYS A 55 -14.45 46.85 -16.35
C LYS A 55 -15.11 47.84 -17.28
N PHE A 56 -16.44 47.95 -17.28
CA PHE A 56 -17.12 48.90 -18.16
C PHE A 56 -16.97 50.34 -17.69
N ASN A 57 -16.84 50.63 -16.40
CA ASN A 57 -16.53 51.99 -15.94
C ASN A 57 -15.13 52.45 -16.39
N GLU A 58 -14.18 51.52 -16.51
CA GLU A 58 -12.82 51.78 -16.97
C GLU A 58 -12.69 51.80 -18.51
N SER A 59 -13.65 51.23 -19.24
CA SER A 59 -13.59 51.09 -20.69
C SER A 59 -14.26 52.27 -21.41
N PRO A 60 -13.55 53.00 -22.29
CA PRO A 60 -14.14 54.05 -23.10
C PRO A 60 -15.06 53.46 -24.18
N PHE A 61 -15.97 54.28 -24.69
CA PHE A 61 -16.76 53.95 -25.87
C PHE A 61 -15.90 54.07 -27.14
N ASN A 62 -16.14 53.19 -28.12
CA ASN A 62 -15.57 53.31 -29.47
C ASN A 62 -16.37 54.31 -30.33
N GLU A 63 -15.97 54.48 -31.59
CA GLU A 63 -16.61 55.40 -32.55
C GLU A 63 -18.11 55.10 -32.74
N ASN A 64 -18.50 53.83 -32.65
CA ASN A 64 -19.89 53.38 -32.75
C ASN A 64 -20.66 53.47 -31.42
N HIS A 65 -20.10 54.13 -30.39
CA HIS A 65 -20.68 54.25 -29.05
C HIS A 65 -20.90 52.89 -28.35
N VAL A 66 -20.04 51.91 -28.65
CA VAL A 66 -20.04 50.55 -28.07
C VAL A 66 -18.76 50.33 -27.25
N LYS A 67 -18.85 49.58 -26.15
CA LYS A 67 -17.67 49.15 -25.37
C LYS A 67 -17.20 47.77 -25.82
N GLU A 68 -15.90 47.60 -26.03
CA GLU A 68 -15.31 46.30 -26.38
C GLU A 68 -14.52 45.70 -25.22
N LEU A 69 -14.79 44.42 -24.92
CA LEU A 69 -14.06 43.65 -23.90
C LEU A 69 -13.57 42.33 -24.50
N LYS A 70 -12.39 41.89 -24.08
CA LYS A 70 -11.84 40.57 -24.45
C LYS A 70 -11.71 39.71 -23.19
N ILE A 71 -12.14 38.46 -23.30
CA ILE A 71 -12.08 37.46 -22.23
C ILE A 71 -11.48 36.17 -22.83
N PRO A 72 -10.14 36.11 -22.99
CA PRO A 72 -9.48 34.98 -23.65
C PRO A 72 -9.47 33.70 -22.80
N ASN A 73 -9.45 33.84 -21.47
CA ASN A 73 -9.24 32.73 -20.53
C ASN A 73 -10.50 31.88 -20.26
N ILE A 74 -11.67 32.32 -20.73
CA ILE A 74 -12.94 31.60 -20.53
C ILE A 74 -13.35 30.98 -21.85
N SER A 75 -13.65 29.68 -21.84
CA SER A 75 -14.12 28.99 -23.03
C SER A 75 -15.51 29.49 -23.46
N VAL A 76 -15.77 29.46 -24.77
CA VAL A 76 -17.07 29.82 -25.35
C VAL A 76 -18.21 29.00 -24.71
N LYS A 77 -17.99 27.71 -24.47
CA LYS A 77 -18.98 26.80 -23.84
C LYS A 77 -19.31 27.24 -22.42
N VAL A 78 -18.31 27.60 -21.62
CA VAL A 78 -18.51 28.08 -20.24
C VAL A 78 -19.20 29.44 -20.24
N PHE A 79 -18.74 30.38 -21.07
CA PHE A 79 -19.33 31.72 -21.12
C PHE A 79 -20.79 31.71 -21.59
N ASN A 80 -21.16 30.81 -22.50
CA ASN A 80 -22.55 30.60 -22.91
C ASN A 80 -23.47 30.26 -21.74
N VAL A 81 -22.98 29.51 -20.75
CA VAL A 81 -23.74 29.19 -19.54
C VAL A 81 -23.81 30.43 -18.64
N ILE A 82 -22.69 31.12 -18.45
CA ILE A 82 -22.60 32.32 -17.60
C ILE A 82 -23.51 33.44 -18.11
N ILE A 83 -23.52 33.71 -19.42
CA ILE A 83 -24.30 34.82 -19.96
C ILE A 83 -25.81 34.55 -19.82
N LYS A 84 -26.24 33.30 -20.00
CA LYS A 84 -27.64 32.89 -19.74
C LYS A 84 -27.99 33.03 -18.27
N TYR A 85 -27.09 32.65 -17.37
CA TYR A 85 -27.27 32.88 -15.93
C TYR A 85 -27.37 34.38 -15.58
N ILE A 86 -26.55 35.23 -16.19
CA ILE A 86 -26.60 36.69 -15.94
C ILE A 86 -27.95 37.29 -16.36
N TYR A 87 -28.49 36.88 -17.51
CA TYR A 87 -29.75 37.43 -18.02
C TYR A 87 -30.98 36.79 -17.39
N GLY A 88 -30.99 35.47 -17.27
CA GLY A 88 -32.15 34.71 -16.82
C GLY A 88 -32.12 34.30 -15.35
N GLY A 89 -30.98 34.36 -14.67
CA GLY A 89 -30.86 33.84 -13.30
C GLY A 89 -31.06 32.33 -13.20
N THR A 90 -30.96 31.60 -14.31
CA THR A 90 -31.14 30.15 -14.38
C THR A 90 -29.88 29.47 -14.93
N ILE A 91 -29.66 28.23 -14.51
CA ILE A 91 -28.54 27.40 -14.94
C ILE A 91 -29.00 25.95 -15.11
N THR A 92 -28.45 25.26 -16.10
CA THR A 92 -28.72 23.83 -16.38
C THR A 92 -27.39 23.09 -16.39
N LEU A 93 -27.21 22.17 -15.42
CA LEU A 93 -25.94 21.48 -15.20
C LEU A 93 -25.97 20.01 -15.66
N GLU A 94 -27.15 19.39 -15.83
CA GLU A 94 -27.27 17.94 -16.03
C GLU A 94 -26.62 17.41 -17.31
N LYS A 95 -26.40 18.30 -18.30
CA LYS A 95 -25.81 17.97 -19.61
C LYS A 95 -24.33 18.36 -19.72
N LEU A 96 -23.75 18.93 -18.67
CA LEU A 96 -22.36 19.37 -18.67
C LEU A 96 -21.46 18.28 -18.09
N GLU A 97 -20.28 18.12 -18.68
CA GLU A 97 -19.21 17.31 -18.10
C GLU A 97 -18.71 17.95 -16.81
N ASN A 98 -18.31 17.15 -15.83
CA ASN A 98 -17.88 17.64 -14.53
C ASN A 98 -16.67 18.61 -14.62
N SER A 99 -15.75 18.37 -15.56
CA SER A 99 -14.64 19.28 -15.87
C SER A 99 -15.14 20.66 -16.27
N ILE A 100 -16.19 20.73 -17.10
CA ILE A 100 -16.79 21.98 -17.55
C ILE A 100 -17.53 22.68 -16.42
N ILE A 101 -18.16 21.93 -15.51
CA ILE A 101 -18.76 22.49 -14.29
C ILE A 101 -17.68 23.10 -13.40
N PHE A 102 -16.51 22.48 -13.31
CA PHE A 102 -15.36 23.04 -12.58
C PHE A 102 -14.78 24.28 -13.27
N ASP A 103 -14.62 24.27 -14.60
CA ASP A 103 -14.22 25.46 -15.37
C ASP A 103 -15.23 26.60 -15.20
N LEU A 104 -16.52 26.26 -15.14
CA LEU A 104 -17.60 27.20 -14.88
C LEU A 104 -17.49 27.82 -13.49
N LEU A 105 -17.10 27.04 -12.47
CA LEU A 105 -16.82 27.56 -11.13
C LEU A 105 -15.65 28.56 -11.17
N MET A 106 -14.55 28.22 -11.87
CA MET A 106 -13.39 29.10 -12.04
C MET A 106 -13.77 30.42 -12.72
N ALA A 107 -14.49 30.33 -13.84
CA ALA A 107 -14.96 31.48 -14.59
C ALA A 107 -15.96 32.34 -13.80
N SER A 108 -16.83 31.71 -13.00
CA SER A 108 -17.76 32.42 -12.12
C SER A 108 -17.03 33.23 -11.05
N HIS A 109 -15.92 32.70 -10.53
CA HIS A 109 -15.04 33.44 -9.62
C HIS A 109 -14.35 34.61 -10.33
N GLU A 110 -13.78 34.40 -11.52
CA GLU A 110 -13.12 35.47 -12.29
C GLU A 110 -14.07 36.64 -12.59
N LEU A 111 -15.36 36.35 -12.78
CA LEU A 111 -16.40 37.34 -13.10
C LEU A 111 -17.15 37.85 -11.87
N ASP A 112 -16.66 37.60 -10.65
CA ASP A 112 -17.26 38.03 -9.37
C ASP A 112 -18.74 37.62 -9.20
N LEU A 113 -19.10 36.39 -9.60
CA LEU A 113 -20.47 35.85 -9.51
C LEU A 113 -20.65 34.98 -8.26
N ASP A 114 -20.56 35.59 -7.07
CA ASP A 114 -20.50 34.86 -5.79
C ASP A 114 -21.69 33.89 -5.54
N GLU A 115 -22.92 34.29 -5.90
CA GLU A 115 -24.12 33.43 -5.82
C GLU A 115 -23.95 32.13 -6.62
N LEU A 116 -23.38 32.23 -7.82
CA LEU A 116 -23.14 31.09 -8.69
C LEU A 116 -21.95 30.25 -8.20
N VAL A 117 -20.90 30.90 -7.70
CA VAL A 117 -19.73 30.23 -7.08
C VAL A 117 -20.15 29.35 -5.91
N GLU A 118 -21.03 29.83 -5.03
CA GLU A 118 -21.54 29.05 -3.89
C GLU A 118 -22.39 27.86 -4.35
N HIS A 119 -23.28 28.09 -5.33
CA HIS A 119 -24.13 27.04 -5.90
C HIS A 119 -23.30 25.92 -6.54
N LEU A 120 -22.32 26.28 -7.37
CA LEU A 120 -21.49 25.31 -8.10
C LEU A 120 -20.61 24.48 -7.17
N GLN A 121 -20.02 25.09 -6.13
CA GLN A 121 -19.26 24.34 -5.13
C GLN A 121 -20.13 23.29 -4.43
N THR A 122 -21.34 23.67 -4.01
CA THR A 122 -22.29 22.76 -3.37
C THR A 122 -22.71 21.63 -4.30
N HIS A 123 -22.98 21.96 -5.58
CA HIS A 123 -23.35 20.99 -6.59
C HIS A 123 -22.23 19.96 -6.83
N LEU A 124 -20.99 20.43 -7.02
CA LEU A 124 -19.83 19.57 -7.27
C LEU A 124 -19.59 18.59 -6.11
N ILE A 125 -19.75 19.03 -4.86
CA ILE A 125 -19.56 18.16 -3.69
C ILE A 125 -20.72 17.19 -3.52
N THR A 126 -21.96 17.62 -3.80
CA THR A 126 -23.15 16.78 -3.57
C THR A 126 -23.32 15.72 -4.67
N ASN A 127 -23.12 16.12 -5.92
CA ASN A 127 -23.46 15.30 -7.09
C ASN A 127 -22.22 14.75 -7.82
N ASN A 128 -21.05 15.38 -7.67
CA ASN A 128 -19.84 15.04 -8.44
C ASN A 128 -18.62 14.73 -7.56
N ALA A 129 -18.83 14.34 -6.29
CA ALA A 129 -17.75 14.05 -5.34
C ALA A 129 -16.74 13.03 -5.87
N SER A 130 -17.18 12.00 -6.59
CA SER A 130 -16.29 10.98 -7.17
C SER A 130 -15.31 11.59 -8.18
N TRP A 131 -15.79 12.51 -9.02
CA TRP A 131 -14.92 13.22 -9.96
C TRP A 131 -13.93 14.14 -9.24
N LEU A 132 -14.36 14.84 -8.18
CA LEU A 132 -13.46 15.64 -7.35
C LEU A 132 -12.34 14.79 -6.70
N ARG A 133 -12.65 13.57 -6.28
CA ARG A 133 -11.65 12.63 -5.73
C ARG A 133 -10.68 12.12 -6.79
N LEU A 134 -11.16 11.79 -7.99
CA LEU A 134 -10.30 11.36 -9.09
C LEU A 134 -9.36 12.47 -9.58
N ASN A 135 -9.78 13.73 -9.46
CA ASN A 135 -9.02 14.90 -9.90
C ASN A 135 -8.48 15.71 -8.71
N PHE A 136 -8.22 15.05 -7.58
CA PHE A 136 -7.98 15.70 -6.30
C PHE A 136 -6.84 16.71 -6.33
N ALA A 137 -5.66 16.32 -6.85
CA ALA A 137 -4.48 17.18 -6.88
C ALA A 137 -4.74 18.48 -7.64
N HIS A 138 -5.30 18.37 -8.86
CA HIS A 138 -5.66 19.51 -9.68
C HIS A 138 -6.72 20.41 -9.00
N VAL A 139 -7.81 19.82 -8.49
CA VAL A 139 -8.88 20.56 -7.80
C VAL A 139 -8.34 21.29 -6.58
N TYR A 140 -7.52 20.63 -5.77
CA TYR A 140 -6.97 21.22 -4.56
C TYR A 140 -6.01 22.36 -4.89
N GLN A 141 -5.06 22.14 -5.81
CA GLN A 141 -4.10 23.17 -6.24
C GLN A 141 -4.81 24.40 -6.80
N THR A 142 -5.80 24.20 -7.67
CA THR A 142 -6.53 25.29 -8.32
C THR A 142 -7.44 26.04 -7.34
N SER A 143 -8.04 25.34 -6.38
CA SER A 143 -8.94 25.94 -5.40
C SER A 143 -8.24 26.60 -4.22
N TYR A 144 -7.03 26.16 -3.85
CA TYR A 144 -6.36 26.60 -2.62
C TYR A 144 -6.11 28.11 -2.57
N GLN A 145 -5.70 28.71 -3.69
CA GLN A 145 -5.38 30.14 -3.75
C GLN A 145 -6.63 31.03 -3.88
N VAL A 146 -7.80 30.44 -4.13
CA VAL A 146 -9.06 31.16 -4.36
C VAL A 146 -9.83 31.33 -3.05
N LYS A 147 -9.79 32.53 -2.47
CA LYS A 147 -10.43 32.83 -1.17
C LYS A 147 -11.93 32.51 -1.10
N ASN A 148 -12.64 32.57 -2.22
CA ASN A 148 -14.09 32.34 -2.27
C ASN A 148 -14.46 30.84 -2.37
N PHE A 149 -13.48 29.93 -2.43
CA PHE A 149 -13.73 28.48 -2.60
C PHE A 149 -13.75 27.71 -1.28
N LYS A 150 -14.29 28.31 -0.22
CA LYS A 150 -14.28 27.72 1.13
C LYS A 150 -14.91 26.33 1.19
N ILE A 151 -15.96 26.06 0.41
CA ILE A 151 -16.69 24.80 0.48
C ILE A 151 -15.85 23.66 -0.11
N ILE A 152 -15.26 23.87 -1.29
CA ILE A 152 -14.33 22.90 -1.91
C ILE A 152 -13.05 22.78 -1.09
N GLN A 153 -12.48 23.89 -0.61
CA GLN A 153 -11.30 23.83 0.27
C GLN A 153 -11.57 23.02 1.53
N ASN A 154 -12.72 23.20 2.19
CA ASN A 154 -13.11 22.40 3.34
C ASN A 154 -13.29 20.93 2.98
N PHE A 155 -13.91 20.63 1.84
CA PHE A 155 -14.03 19.27 1.33
C PHE A 155 -12.65 18.62 1.13
N CYS A 156 -11.72 19.33 0.49
CA CYS A 156 -10.37 18.84 0.24
C CYS A 156 -9.56 18.68 1.54
N ASN A 157 -9.61 19.67 2.43
CA ASN A 157 -8.94 19.62 3.74
C ASN A 157 -9.45 18.44 4.58
N ASN A 158 -10.76 18.17 4.55
CA ASN A 158 -11.34 17.01 5.22
C ASN A 158 -10.85 15.67 4.65
N ILE A 159 -10.63 15.61 3.33
CA ILE A 159 -10.05 14.42 2.68
C ILE A 159 -8.59 14.27 3.07
N ILE A 160 -7.78 15.33 2.96
CA ILE A 160 -6.35 15.30 3.29
C ILE A 160 -6.14 14.95 4.76
N ALA A 161 -6.95 15.53 5.66
CA ALA A 161 -6.89 15.23 7.08
C ALA A 161 -7.06 13.71 7.29
N LYS A 162 -8.09 13.09 6.70
CA LYS A 162 -8.43 11.67 6.91
C LYS A 162 -7.61 10.68 6.07
N HIS A 163 -7.15 11.08 4.90
CA HIS A 163 -6.47 10.25 3.90
C HIS A 163 -5.25 10.99 3.33
N PRO A 164 -4.24 11.32 4.15
CA PRO A 164 -3.10 12.16 3.73
C PRO A 164 -2.34 11.61 2.52
N ASN A 165 -2.31 10.29 2.33
CA ASN A 165 -1.67 9.64 1.19
C ASN A 165 -2.21 10.14 -0.16
N THR A 166 -3.46 10.60 -0.25
CA THR A 166 -4.04 11.13 -1.50
C THR A 166 -3.27 12.32 -2.05
N ILE A 167 -2.54 13.05 -1.20
CA ILE A 167 -1.69 14.16 -1.62
C ILE A 167 -0.20 13.84 -1.49
N PHE A 168 0.23 13.20 -0.39
CA PHE A 168 1.64 12.93 -0.13
C PHE A 168 2.26 11.88 -1.06
N GLU A 169 1.46 10.90 -1.53
CA GLU A 169 1.91 9.86 -2.45
C GLU A 169 1.53 10.17 -3.92
N SER A 170 0.98 11.36 -4.18
CA SER A 170 0.63 11.80 -5.53
C SER A 170 1.87 12.15 -6.36
N GLU A 171 1.81 11.91 -7.67
CA GLU A 171 2.88 12.29 -8.61
C GLU A 171 3.18 13.80 -8.57
N ASP A 172 2.15 14.60 -8.30
CA ASP A 172 2.22 16.06 -8.23
C ASP A 172 2.76 16.59 -6.89
N PHE A 173 3.00 15.74 -5.88
CA PHE A 173 3.39 16.18 -4.54
C PHE A 173 4.60 17.12 -4.56
N ASN A 174 5.64 16.73 -5.28
CA ASN A 174 6.89 17.50 -5.40
C ASN A 174 6.67 18.84 -6.13
N SER A 175 5.60 18.97 -6.91
CA SER A 175 5.26 20.20 -7.63
C SER A 175 4.48 21.20 -6.77
N LEU A 176 3.96 20.78 -5.61
CA LEU A 176 3.11 21.61 -4.77
C LEU A 176 3.76 22.96 -4.44
N PRO A 177 2.98 24.06 -4.47
CA PRO A 177 3.38 25.35 -3.90
C PRO A 177 3.68 25.24 -2.40
N GLU A 178 4.61 26.06 -1.88
CA GLU A 178 5.04 26.01 -0.47
C GLU A 178 3.89 26.34 0.48
N ASP A 179 3.08 27.34 0.15
CA ASP A 179 1.90 27.75 0.92
C ASP A 179 0.85 26.63 1.01
N VAL A 180 0.69 25.85 -0.06
CA VAL A 180 -0.17 24.66 -0.09
C VAL A 180 0.38 23.60 0.86
N LEU A 181 1.67 23.27 0.80
CA LEU A 181 2.29 22.28 1.69
C LEU A 181 2.16 22.70 3.16
N ILE A 182 2.42 23.97 3.47
CA ILE A 182 2.29 24.54 4.82
C ILE A 182 0.86 24.36 5.34
N SER A 183 -0.15 24.61 4.52
CA SER A 183 -1.54 24.45 4.94
C SER A 183 -1.89 23.03 5.36
N ILE A 184 -1.31 22.03 4.69
CA ILE A 184 -1.50 20.62 4.98
C ILE A 184 -0.78 20.24 6.27
N ILE A 185 0.53 20.52 6.37
CA ILE A 185 1.31 20.12 7.55
C ILE A 185 0.94 20.89 8.82
N ARG A 186 0.17 21.98 8.70
CA ARG A 186 -0.40 22.71 9.84
C ARG A 186 -1.65 22.03 10.44
N LEU A 187 -2.33 21.15 9.71
CA LEU A 187 -3.58 20.51 10.17
C LEU A 187 -3.36 19.66 11.43
N ASP A 188 -4.10 19.97 12.50
CA ASP A 188 -4.02 19.23 13.77
C ASP A 188 -4.58 17.81 13.69
N ASP A 189 -5.54 17.59 12.80
CA ASP A 189 -6.24 16.33 12.56
C ASP A 189 -5.71 15.55 11.36
N LEU A 190 -4.51 15.90 10.87
CA LEU A 190 -3.82 15.14 9.83
C LEU A 190 -3.46 13.74 10.32
N GLN A 191 -4.06 12.71 9.71
CA GLN A 191 -3.91 11.30 10.06
C GLN A 191 -2.58 10.71 9.56
N LEU A 192 -1.47 11.36 9.89
CA LEU A 192 -0.11 10.96 9.52
C LEU A 192 0.85 11.15 10.70
N GLU A 193 1.73 10.18 10.91
CA GLU A 193 2.78 10.25 11.93
C GLU A 193 3.78 11.38 11.62
N GLU A 194 4.30 12.03 12.66
CA GLU A 194 5.13 13.23 12.48
C GLU A 194 6.46 12.95 11.77
N ASP A 195 7.04 11.77 11.96
CA ASP A 195 8.27 11.36 11.28
C ASP A 195 8.06 11.15 9.77
N LYS A 196 6.89 10.65 9.37
CA LYS A 196 6.48 10.56 7.95
C LYS A 196 6.29 11.95 7.36
N ILE A 197 5.66 12.87 8.09
CA ILE A 197 5.52 14.27 7.63
C ILE A 197 6.89 14.89 7.40
N TRP A 198 7.85 14.65 8.29
CA TRP A 198 9.24 15.09 8.11
C TRP A 198 9.88 14.52 6.85
N ASP A 199 9.75 13.21 6.60
CA ASP A 199 10.28 12.58 5.39
C ASP A 199 9.73 13.25 4.12
N TYR A 200 8.42 13.49 4.06
CA TYR A 200 7.77 14.16 2.94
C TYR A 200 8.22 15.62 2.78
N VAL A 201 8.40 16.37 3.87
CA VAL A 201 8.89 17.74 3.82
C VAL A 201 10.34 17.79 3.31
N ILE A 202 11.20 16.86 3.73
CA ILE A 202 12.57 16.74 3.20
C ILE A 202 12.56 16.35 1.72
N GLN A 203 11.72 15.38 1.33
CA GLN A 203 11.56 14.99 -0.07
C GLN A 203 11.14 16.18 -0.93
N TRP A 204 10.10 16.90 -0.52
CA TRP A 204 9.61 18.10 -1.23
C TRP A 204 10.71 19.15 -1.34
N GLY A 205 11.46 19.41 -0.26
CA GLY A 205 12.56 20.37 -0.25
C GLY A 205 13.68 19.99 -1.21
N LYS A 206 14.06 18.71 -1.26
CA LYS A 206 15.05 18.20 -2.23
C LYS A 206 14.57 18.34 -3.66
N ALA A 207 13.29 18.06 -3.92
CA ALA A 207 12.73 18.17 -5.26
C ALA A 207 12.73 19.61 -5.80
N LYS A 208 12.70 20.64 -4.94
CA LYS A 208 12.84 22.04 -5.36
C LYS A 208 14.26 22.43 -5.77
N ASN A 209 15.26 21.61 -5.47
CA ASN A 209 16.63 21.82 -5.93
C ASN A 209 17.27 20.51 -6.44
N PRO A 210 17.15 20.21 -7.74
CA PRO A 210 17.71 19.00 -8.35
C PRO A 210 19.24 18.90 -8.28
N ASN A 211 19.95 19.98 -7.95
CA ASN A 211 21.42 19.98 -7.87
C ASN A 211 21.94 19.41 -6.54
N LEU A 212 21.06 19.14 -5.56
CA LEU A 212 21.47 18.53 -4.30
C LEU A 212 21.94 17.08 -4.53
N PRO A 213 23.10 16.67 -3.96
CA PRO A 213 23.57 15.30 -4.08
C PRO A 213 22.54 14.30 -3.52
N ALA A 214 22.48 13.12 -4.13
CA ALA A 214 21.58 12.06 -3.67
C ALA A 214 22.06 11.45 -2.34
N ASP A 215 23.37 11.23 -2.19
CA ASP A 215 23.98 10.77 -0.95
C ASP A 215 24.22 11.95 -0.01
N LEU A 216 23.67 11.87 1.21
CA LEU A 216 23.82 12.89 2.24
C LEU A 216 25.27 13.08 2.68
N ASN A 217 26.12 12.05 2.53
CA ASN A 217 27.55 12.15 2.87
C ASN A 217 28.33 13.07 1.92
N GLU A 218 27.78 13.34 0.73
CA GLU A 218 28.38 14.25 -0.25
C GLU A 218 27.94 15.71 0.00
N TRP A 219 27.06 15.96 0.96
CA TRP A 219 26.50 17.29 1.20
C TRP A 219 27.52 18.23 1.84
N THR A 220 27.67 19.39 1.21
CA THR A 220 28.41 20.52 1.72
C THR A 220 27.55 21.37 2.65
N ARG A 221 28.17 22.30 3.36
CA ARG A 221 27.45 23.28 4.18
C ARG A 221 26.48 24.13 3.35
N ASP A 222 26.83 24.43 2.11
CA ASP A 222 25.99 25.22 1.21
C ASP A 222 24.75 24.45 0.75
N ASP A 223 24.85 23.12 0.62
CA ASP A 223 23.70 22.25 0.32
C ASP A 223 22.68 22.28 1.46
N PHE A 224 23.15 22.15 2.72
CA PHE A 224 22.29 22.29 3.90
C PHE A 224 21.69 23.69 4.01
N LEU A 225 22.46 24.75 3.73
CA LEU A 225 21.95 26.13 3.76
C LEU A 225 20.88 26.36 2.70
N THR A 226 21.05 25.76 1.52
CA THR A 226 20.08 25.83 0.43
C THR A 226 18.79 25.14 0.82
N LEU A 227 18.85 23.90 1.32
CA LEU A 227 17.67 23.19 1.80
C LEU A 227 16.99 23.93 2.98
N LYS A 228 17.77 24.48 3.91
CA LYS A 228 17.26 25.28 5.04
C LYS A 228 16.48 26.51 4.55
N THR A 229 16.96 27.15 3.49
CA THR A 229 16.30 28.30 2.87
C THR A 229 14.98 27.89 2.22
N ILE A 230 14.98 26.77 1.48
CA ILE A 230 13.78 26.22 0.82
C ILE A 230 12.71 25.82 1.84
N LEU A 231 13.12 25.20 2.96
CA LEU A 231 12.19 24.69 3.97
C LEU A 231 11.88 25.70 5.07
N LYS A 232 12.35 26.94 4.95
CA LYS A 232 12.29 27.95 6.02
C LYS A 232 10.89 28.13 6.60
N HIS A 233 9.85 28.10 5.76
CA HIS A 233 8.47 28.27 6.23
C HIS A 233 7.79 26.94 6.57
N CYS A 234 8.31 25.80 6.11
CA CYS A 234 7.81 24.47 6.46
C CYS A 234 8.32 23.98 7.84
N LEU A 235 9.61 24.18 8.14
CA LEU A 235 10.26 23.67 9.36
C LEU A 235 9.56 24.10 10.67
N PRO A 236 9.00 25.32 10.82
CA PRO A 236 8.29 25.72 12.03
C PRO A 236 6.98 24.95 12.29
N HIS A 237 6.47 24.21 11.30
CA HIS A 237 5.22 23.45 11.41
C HIS A 237 5.44 21.96 11.75
N ILE A 238 6.69 21.53 11.87
CA ILE A 238 7.05 20.18 12.32
C ILE A 238 7.04 20.12 13.85
N ARG A 239 6.40 19.09 14.39
CA ARG A 239 6.23 18.88 15.84
C ARG A 239 7.42 18.10 16.41
N TYR A 240 8.60 18.71 16.43
CA TYR A 240 9.87 18.04 16.78
C TYR A 240 9.85 17.31 18.14
N PHE A 241 9.13 17.84 19.13
CA PHE A 241 9.04 17.25 20.47
C PHE A 241 8.17 15.98 20.53
N ASN A 242 7.55 15.60 19.42
CA ASN A 242 6.76 14.37 19.27
C ASN A 242 7.56 13.22 18.63
N PHE A 243 8.83 13.46 18.28
CA PHE A 243 9.73 12.42 17.81
C PHE A 243 10.19 11.55 18.98
N SER A 244 10.23 10.24 18.78
CA SER A 244 10.93 9.33 19.68
C SER A 244 12.44 9.52 19.57
N GLY A 245 13.20 9.11 20.59
CA GLY A 245 14.66 9.20 20.55
C GLY A 245 15.29 8.48 19.35
N GLU A 246 14.72 7.36 18.93
CA GLU A 246 15.14 6.66 17.71
C GLU A 246 14.89 7.49 16.45
N GLN A 247 13.71 8.12 16.34
CA GLN A 247 13.39 8.97 15.20
C GLN A 247 14.29 10.21 15.16
N VAL A 248 14.63 10.83 16.30
CA VAL A 248 15.58 11.96 16.33
C VAL A 248 16.94 11.56 15.74
N VAL A 249 17.49 10.43 16.16
CA VAL A 249 18.80 9.93 15.67
C VAL A 249 18.74 9.57 14.19
N LYS A 250 17.69 8.89 13.73
CA LYS A 250 17.60 8.43 12.34
C LYS A 250 17.17 9.51 11.35
N LYS A 251 16.36 10.48 11.78
CA LYS A 251 15.69 11.44 10.89
C LYS A 251 16.21 12.86 11.04
N LEU A 252 16.44 13.33 12.27
CA LEU A 252 16.85 14.73 12.50
C LEU A 252 18.38 14.90 12.47
N TYR A 253 19.13 14.01 13.11
CA TYR A 253 20.60 14.11 13.17
C TYR A 253 21.33 14.11 11.83
N PRO A 254 20.91 13.32 10.82
CA PRO A 254 21.52 13.43 9.49
C PRO A 254 21.39 14.84 8.90
N TYR A 255 20.34 15.57 9.28
CA TYR A 255 20.06 16.95 8.87
C TYR A 255 20.31 17.98 9.97
N GLN A 256 21.17 17.68 10.96
CA GLN A 256 21.39 18.54 12.12
C GLN A 256 21.78 19.99 11.75
N GLN A 257 22.44 20.18 10.60
CA GLN A 257 22.84 21.50 10.08
C GLN A 257 21.66 22.39 9.64
N LEU A 258 20.45 21.83 9.47
CA LEU A 258 19.24 22.60 9.22
C LEU A 258 18.76 23.36 10.47
N PHE A 259 19.06 22.86 11.66
CA PHE A 259 18.53 23.38 12.91
C PHE A 259 19.46 24.40 13.56
N GLU A 260 18.87 25.29 14.34
CA GLU A 260 19.65 26.06 15.31
C GLU A 260 20.14 25.12 16.41
N PRO A 261 21.41 25.21 16.87
CA PRO A 261 21.96 24.32 17.89
C PRO A 261 21.11 24.23 19.16
N LYS A 262 20.44 25.34 19.50
CA LYS A 262 19.52 25.43 20.63
C LYS A 262 18.30 24.50 20.50
N LEU A 263 17.70 24.41 19.32
CA LEU A 263 16.53 23.56 19.10
C LEU A 263 16.88 22.08 19.29
N LEU A 264 18.00 21.65 18.71
CA LEU A 264 18.46 20.26 18.83
C LEU A 264 18.81 19.90 20.30
N LEU A 265 19.43 20.84 21.02
CA LEU A 265 19.67 20.69 22.45
C LEU A 265 18.36 20.54 23.23
N GLU A 266 17.37 21.40 23.00
CA GLU A 266 16.10 21.36 23.72
C GLU A 266 15.27 20.11 23.38
N ILE A 267 15.34 19.59 22.15
CA ILE A 267 14.76 18.29 21.78
C ILE A 267 15.40 17.17 22.63
N ASN A 268 16.73 17.13 22.70
CA ASN A 268 17.44 16.14 23.51
C ASN A 268 17.14 16.29 25.01
N THR A 269 17.05 17.51 25.52
CA THR A 269 16.66 17.79 26.90
C THR A 269 15.27 17.22 27.20
N LYS A 270 14.28 17.40 26.31
CA LYS A 270 12.94 16.83 26.51
C LYS A 270 12.89 15.31 26.44
N LEU A 271 13.77 14.67 25.68
CA LEU A 271 13.89 13.21 25.64
C LEU A 271 14.54 12.64 26.91
N LEU A 272 15.58 13.29 27.43
CA LEU A 272 16.36 12.80 28.58
C LEU A 272 15.75 13.21 29.93
N ALA A 273 15.15 14.39 30.00
CA ALA A 273 14.57 14.96 31.20
C ALA A 273 13.26 15.71 30.86
N PRO A 274 12.13 14.99 30.70
CA PRO A 274 10.87 15.55 30.21
C PRO A 274 10.33 16.74 31.02
N ASN A 275 10.67 16.79 32.31
CA ASN A 275 10.22 17.82 33.25
C ASN A 275 11.07 19.11 33.22
N GLU A 276 12.23 19.11 32.55
CA GLU A 276 13.06 20.30 32.46
C GLU A 276 12.37 21.38 31.60
N PRO A 277 12.37 22.66 32.02
CA PRO A 277 11.81 23.73 31.24
C PRO A 277 12.66 23.99 29.98
N ILE A 278 11.99 24.21 28.85
CA ILE A 278 12.62 24.65 27.61
C ILE A 278 12.00 25.97 27.17
N SER A 279 12.70 26.69 26.29
CA SER A 279 12.22 28.00 25.81
C SER A 279 11.54 27.95 24.44
N SER A 280 11.74 26.87 23.66
CA SER A 280 11.02 26.67 22.40
C SER A 280 9.52 26.42 22.62
N THR A 281 8.72 26.90 21.69
CA THR A 281 7.28 26.59 21.63
C THR A 281 7.09 25.11 21.30
N ILE A 282 6.38 24.38 22.16
CA ILE A 282 6.01 22.99 21.92
C ILE A 282 4.66 22.98 21.20
N LEU A 283 4.65 22.48 19.97
CA LEU A 283 3.41 22.18 19.26
C LEU A 283 2.78 20.92 19.86
N PRO A 284 1.45 20.88 20.08
CA PRO A 284 0.79 19.69 20.63
C PRO A 284 0.87 18.50 19.65
N PRO A 285 0.78 17.23 20.11
CA PRO A 285 0.62 16.08 19.22
C PRO A 285 -0.56 16.24 18.26
N ARG A 286 -0.48 15.61 17.08
CA ARG A 286 -1.62 15.54 16.15
C ARG A 286 -2.72 14.69 16.75
N ASN A 287 -3.96 15.09 16.48
CA ASN A 287 -5.17 14.35 16.79
C ASN A 287 -5.31 13.19 15.78
N ILE A 288 -4.42 12.21 15.90
CA ILE A 288 -4.53 10.95 15.18
C ILE A 288 -5.73 10.24 15.79
N LEU A 289 -6.80 10.19 15.03
CA LEU A 289 -7.98 9.45 15.37
C LEU A 289 -7.59 7.97 15.26
N ASN A 290 -7.78 7.22 16.34
CA ASN A 290 -7.98 5.78 16.24
C ASN A 290 -9.36 5.56 15.60
N VAL A 291 -9.53 5.87 14.31
CA VAL A 291 -10.86 5.89 13.70
C VAL A 291 -11.34 4.47 13.43
N THR A 292 -12.25 3.99 14.27
CA THR A 292 -13.35 3.12 13.85
C THR A 292 -14.33 4.00 13.05
N LEU A 293 -14.31 3.90 11.71
CA LEU A 293 -15.21 4.63 10.80
C LEU A 293 -16.54 3.87 10.61
N PRO A 294 -17.68 4.56 10.39
CA PRO A 294 -19.02 3.95 10.35
C PRO A 294 -19.26 3.12 9.09
N THR A 295 -19.86 1.94 9.24
CA THR A 295 -20.19 0.93 8.21
C THR A 295 -21.13 1.42 7.11
N ARG A 296 -20.69 1.35 5.85
CA ARG A 296 -21.53 1.41 4.64
C ARG A 296 -22.00 0.01 4.29
N THR A 297 -23.27 -0.28 4.56
CA THR A 297 -23.95 -1.54 4.26
C THR A 297 -24.64 -1.51 2.89
N ASN A 298 -23.87 -1.60 1.80
CA ASN A 298 -24.44 -2.05 0.52
C ASN A 298 -23.80 -3.40 0.16
N PRO A 299 -24.57 -4.50 0.12
CA PRO A 299 -24.03 -5.82 -0.14
C PRO A 299 -23.50 -5.95 -1.57
N ILE A 300 -22.36 -6.62 -1.73
CA ILE A 300 -21.69 -6.78 -3.02
C ILE A 300 -22.48 -7.68 -3.99
N PRO A 301 -22.52 -7.34 -5.30
CA PRO A 301 -23.26 -8.10 -6.30
C PRO A 301 -22.53 -9.38 -6.76
N SER A 302 -21.94 -10.15 -5.84
CA SER A 302 -21.22 -11.40 -6.12
C SER A 302 -21.91 -12.62 -5.49
N ASN A 303 -21.82 -13.76 -6.18
CA ASN A 303 -22.25 -15.07 -5.65
C ASN A 303 -21.06 -15.96 -5.26
N ILE A 304 -19.82 -15.48 -5.47
CA ILE A 304 -18.58 -16.23 -5.20
C ILE A 304 -17.91 -15.70 -3.94
N ILE A 305 -17.87 -14.38 -3.76
CA ILE A 305 -17.21 -13.71 -2.64
C ILE A 305 -18.21 -12.97 -1.75
N THR A 306 -17.86 -12.81 -0.47
CA THR A 306 -18.59 -12.04 0.53
C THR A 306 -18.11 -10.59 0.56
N ASP A 307 -18.79 -9.73 1.31
CA ASP A 307 -18.33 -8.36 1.57
C ASP A 307 -16.94 -8.36 2.25
N GLU A 308 -16.66 -9.34 3.12
CA GLU A 308 -15.35 -9.50 3.78
C GLU A 308 -14.22 -9.81 2.79
N HIS A 309 -14.46 -10.75 1.86
CA HIS A 309 -13.50 -11.02 0.78
C HIS A 309 -13.27 -9.80 -0.11
N ALA A 310 -14.30 -8.99 -0.36
CA ALA A 310 -14.12 -7.79 -1.15
C ALA A 310 -13.35 -6.70 -0.42
N LEU A 311 -13.54 -6.57 0.89
CA LEU A 311 -12.73 -5.70 1.75
C LEU A 311 -11.27 -6.14 1.74
N GLU A 312 -11.01 -7.44 1.75
CA GLU A 312 -9.68 -8.00 1.62
C GLU A 312 -9.07 -7.73 0.24
N ILE A 313 -9.79 -8.01 -0.86
CA ILE A 313 -9.32 -7.70 -2.22
C ILE A 313 -9.02 -6.21 -2.39
N SER A 314 -9.86 -5.35 -1.81
CA SER A 314 -9.69 -3.89 -1.85
C SER A 314 -8.40 -3.45 -1.15
N SER A 315 -8.07 -4.10 -0.03
CA SER A 315 -6.81 -3.84 0.66
C SER A 315 -5.61 -4.23 -0.19
N TRP A 316 -5.71 -5.32 -0.97
CA TRP A 316 -4.65 -5.77 -1.87
C TRP A 316 -4.47 -4.83 -3.07
N ILE A 317 -5.56 -4.30 -3.62
CA ILE A 317 -5.52 -3.26 -4.66
C ILE A 317 -4.72 -2.05 -4.15
N ASP A 318 -4.93 -1.67 -2.89
CA ASP A 318 -4.22 -0.57 -2.22
C ASP A 318 -2.85 -0.95 -1.65
N ARG A 319 -2.39 -2.19 -1.84
CA ARG A 319 -1.13 -2.74 -1.30
C ARG A 319 -1.01 -2.62 0.22
N LYS A 320 -2.13 -2.74 0.94
CA LYS A 320 -2.17 -2.74 2.41
C LYS A 320 -1.89 -4.14 2.96
N GLU A 321 -1.11 -4.19 4.03
CA GLU A 321 -0.84 -5.43 4.78
C GLU A 321 -2.07 -5.89 5.60
N THR A 322 -2.97 -4.96 5.92
CA THR A 322 -4.19 -5.24 6.69
C THR A 322 -5.43 -5.07 5.83
N SER A 323 -6.28 -6.11 5.83
CA SER A 323 -7.58 -6.10 5.18
C SER A 323 -8.45 -4.98 5.75
N TYR A 324 -9.28 -4.36 4.90
CA TYR A 324 -10.32 -3.48 5.41
C TYR A 324 -11.23 -4.31 6.34
N ILE A 325 -11.46 -3.83 7.55
CA ILE A 325 -12.31 -4.54 8.52
C ILE A 325 -13.78 -4.21 8.24
N GLU A 326 -14.04 -2.97 7.83
CA GLU A 326 -15.32 -2.42 7.41
C GLU A 326 -15.06 -1.28 6.38
N ASN A 327 -16.08 -0.89 5.61
CA ASN A 327 -16.04 0.23 4.64
C ASN A 327 -15.09 0.07 3.45
N ASN A 328 -15.58 -0.60 2.42
CA ASN A 328 -14.85 -0.78 1.18
C ASN A 328 -14.65 0.57 0.46
N PRO A 329 -13.42 1.00 0.14
CA PRO A 329 -13.17 2.22 -0.64
C PRO A 329 -13.59 2.08 -2.11
N TYR A 330 -13.79 0.85 -2.59
CA TYR A 330 -14.17 0.51 -3.95
C TYR A 330 -15.63 0.10 -4.04
N GLU A 331 -16.27 0.52 -5.13
CA GLU A 331 -17.57 0.00 -5.54
C GLU A 331 -17.37 -1.14 -6.53
N PHE A 332 -17.73 -2.36 -6.14
CA PHE A 332 -17.64 -3.53 -7.02
C PHE A 332 -18.87 -3.58 -7.93
N LYS A 333 -18.65 -3.33 -9.22
CA LYS A 333 -19.66 -3.51 -10.26
C LYS A 333 -19.46 -4.86 -10.95
N LEU A 334 -20.47 -5.72 -10.91
CA LEU A 334 -20.44 -6.98 -11.65
C LEU A 334 -20.58 -6.73 -13.15
N LEU A 335 -19.56 -7.12 -13.92
CA LEU A 335 -19.53 -7.00 -15.39
C LEU A 335 -19.92 -8.31 -16.08
N VAL A 336 -19.24 -9.40 -15.72
CA VAL A 336 -19.40 -10.74 -16.32
C VAL A 336 -19.62 -11.77 -15.22
N ARG A 337 -20.51 -12.73 -15.44
CA ARG A 337 -20.75 -13.87 -14.55
C ARG A 337 -20.87 -15.13 -15.39
N GLY A 338 -19.98 -16.10 -15.17
CA GLY A 338 -19.95 -17.33 -15.98
C GLY A 338 -21.28 -18.09 -16.05
N SER A 339 -22.05 -18.13 -14.97
CA SER A 339 -23.38 -18.75 -14.95
C SER A 339 -24.48 -18.00 -15.71
N LYS A 340 -24.24 -16.73 -16.08
CA LYS A 340 -25.14 -15.87 -16.84
C LYS A 340 -24.67 -15.70 -18.29
N ASP A 341 -23.37 -15.47 -18.47
CA ASP A 341 -22.78 -15.01 -19.73
C ASP A 341 -21.95 -16.12 -20.43
N GLY A 342 -21.71 -17.27 -19.76
CA GLY A 342 -20.95 -18.41 -20.29
C GLY A 342 -19.53 -18.52 -19.72
N PHE A 343 -18.95 -19.73 -19.81
CA PHE A 343 -17.62 -20.05 -19.26
C PHE A 343 -16.47 -19.94 -20.27
N ASP A 344 -16.74 -19.53 -21.51
CA ASP A 344 -15.69 -19.29 -22.49
C ASP A 344 -14.91 -18.02 -22.09
N VAL A 345 -13.58 -18.13 -22.05
CA VAL A 345 -12.68 -17.01 -21.75
C VAL A 345 -12.87 -15.87 -22.76
N LYS A 346 -13.26 -16.18 -24.01
CA LYS A 346 -13.59 -15.16 -25.02
C LYS A 346 -14.68 -14.20 -24.56
N THR A 347 -15.67 -14.68 -23.79
CA THR A 347 -16.73 -13.83 -23.24
C THR A 347 -16.18 -12.73 -22.33
N ILE A 348 -15.09 -13.00 -21.60
CA ILE A 348 -14.42 -11.99 -20.76
C ILE A 348 -13.80 -10.91 -21.64
N PHE A 349 -13.08 -11.30 -22.70
CA PHE A 349 -12.45 -10.35 -23.62
C PHE A 349 -13.47 -9.53 -24.43
N GLU A 350 -14.62 -10.11 -24.77
CA GLU A 350 -15.68 -9.42 -25.52
C GLU A 350 -16.47 -8.43 -24.66
N ILE A 351 -16.85 -8.80 -23.43
CA ILE A 351 -17.66 -7.94 -22.56
C ILE A 351 -16.79 -6.89 -21.84
N CYS A 352 -15.56 -7.25 -21.47
CA CYS A 352 -14.65 -6.36 -20.77
C CYS A 352 -13.68 -5.61 -21.68
N ASP A 353 -13.90 -5.58 -23.00
CA ASP A 353 -13.08 -4.80 -23.93
C ASP A 353 -13.04 -3.34 -23.49
N LYS A 354 -11.83 -2.79 -23.38
CA LYS A 354 -11.55 -1.42 -22.94
C LYS A 354 -11.93 -1.09 -21.50
N ILE A 355 -12.04 -2.11 -20.65
CA ILE A 355 -12.27 -1.93 -19.21
C ILE A 355 -10.95 -2.16 -18.46
N SER A 356 -10.58 -1.18 -17.63
CA SER A 356 -9.45 -1.26 -16.70
C SER A 356 -9.91 -1.46 -15.25
N ASN A 357 -8.96 -1.67 -14.33
CA ASN A 357 -9.22 -1.91 -12.90
C ASN A 357 -10.21 -3.06 -12.66
N THR A 358 -9.96 -4.20 -13.31
CA THR A 358 -10.84 -5.37 -13.27
C THR A 358 -10.37 -6.38 -12.23
N VAL A 359 -11.30 -6.96 -11.48
CA VAL A 359 -11.05 -8.12 -10.62
C VAL A 359 -11.73 -9.33 -11.25
N ILE A 360 -10.97 -10.37 -11.58
CA ILE A 360 -11.49 -11.65 -12.03
C ILE A 360 -11.50 -12.60 -10.84
N ILE A 361 -12.65 -13.24 -10.60
CA ILE A 361 -12.84 -14.19 -9.50
C ILE A 361 -13.39 -15.48 -10.08
N VAL A 362 -12.73 -16.59 -9.77
CA VAL A 362 -13.04 -17.93 -10.23
C VAL A 362 -13.29 -18.82 -9.02
N LYS A 363 -14.37 -19.59 -9.05
CA LYS A 363 -14.63 -20.66 -8.07
C LYS A 363 -14.31 -21.99 -8.72
N VAL A 364 -13.40 -22.77 -8.12
CA VAL A 364 -13.02 -24.09 -8.63
C VAL A 364 -14.11 -25.10 -8.28
N GLU A 365 -14.57 -25.85 -9.29
CA GLU A 365 -15.65 -26.82 -9.13
C GLU A 365 -15.22 -27.95 -8.19
N GLY A 366 -16.10 -28.29 -7.22
CA GLY A 366 -15.88 -29.42 -6.31
C GLY A 366 -14.85 -29.20 -5.19
N THR A 367 -14.00 -28.16 -5.24
CA THR A 367 -12.96 -27.92 -4.21
C THR A 367 -13.35 -26.81 -3.22
N GLY A 368 -14.24 -25.90 -3.63
CA GLY A 368 -14.59 -24.73 -2.84
C GLY A 368 -13.54 -23.61 -2.86
N GLU A 369 -12.43 -23.81 -3.57
CA GLU A 369 -11.38 -22.79 -3.74
C GLU A 369 -11.90 -21.60 -4.53
N ILE A 370 -11.52 -20.40 -4.08
CA ILE A 370 -11.78 -19.14 -4.75
C ILE A 370 -10.42 -18.57 -5.17
N LEU A 371 -10.23 -18.41 -6.46
CA LEU A 371 -9.03 -17.86 -7.08
C LEU A 371 -9.37 -16.54 -7.74
N GLY A 372 -8.40 -15.66 -7.90
CA GLY A 372 -8.65 -14.40 -8.60
C GLY A 372 -7.39 -13.60 -8.84
N GLY A 373 -7.57 -12.53 -9.63
CA GLY A 373 -6.52 -11.58 -9.94
C GLY A 373 -7.09 -10.20 -10.21
N TYR A 374 -6.34 -9.18 -9.83
CA TYR A 374 -6.63 -7.79 -10.15
C TYR A 374 -5.76 -7.35 -11.32
N ASN A 375 -6.39 -6.82 -12.37
CA ASN A 375 -5.71 -6.20 -13.50
C ASN A 375 -5.99 -4.69 -13.50
N PRO A 376 -4.98 -3.85 -13.19
CA PRO A 376 -5.13 -2.40 -13.26
C PRO A 376 -5.14 -1.87 -14.70
N LEU A 377 -4.70 -2.68 -15.67
CA LEU A 377 -4.62 -2.29 -17.08
C LEU A 377 -5.92 -2.56 -17.81
N GLU A 378 -6.08 -1.88 -18.95
CA GLU A 378 -7.19 -2.06 -19.88
C GLU A 378 -7.14 -3.47 -20.51
N ILE A 379 -8.27 -4.17 -20.53
CA ILE A 379 -8.41 -5.45 -21.26
C ILE A 379 -8.62 -5.13 -22.74
N GLU A 380 -7.67 -5.53 -23.59
CA GLU A 380 -7.76 -5.38 -25.05
C GLU A 380 -8.01 -6.72 -25.73
N ASN A 381 -9.04 -6.79 -26.58
CA ASN A 381 -9.37 -7.98 -27.35
C ASN A 381 -8.44 -8.22 -28.57
N ASN A 382 -7.29 -7.53 -28.66
CA ASN A 382 -6.54 -7.47 -29.92
C ASN A 382 -5.01 -7.34 -29.76
N VAL A 383 -4.34 -8.35 -29.18
CA VAL A 383 -2.87 -8.40 -29.23
C VAL A 383 -2.35 -9.79 -29.58
N ASN A 384 -1.84 -9.91 -30.82
CA ASN A 384 -0.91 -10.97 -31.24
C ASN A 384 0.46 -10.78 -30.55
N GLN A 385 0.53 -10.77 -29.22
CA GLN A 385 1.80 -10.70 -28.50
C GLN A 385 2.36 -12.12 -28.32
N LYS A 386 3.43 -12.42 -29.06
CA LYS A 386 4.20 -13.64 -28.89
C LYS A 386 5.15 -13.45 -27.70
N TRP A 387 4.83 -14.07 -26.57
CA TRP A 387 5.73 -14.12 -25.41
C TRP A 387 7.03 -14.85 -25.78
N LEU A 388 8.18 -14.36 -25.30
CA LEU A 388 9.45 -15.10 -25.41
C LEU A 388 9.30 -16.42 -24.64
N SER A 389 9.71 -17.52 -25.25
CA SER A 389 9.62 -18.84 -24.61
C SER A 389 10.46 -18.89 -23.34
N THR A 390 9.97 -19.59 -22.32
CA THR A 390 10.74 -19.90 -21.12
C THR A 390 11.81 -20.96 -21.35
N ASP A 391 11.76 -21.69 -22.47
CA ASP A 391 12.81 -22.62 -22.89
C ASP A 391 13.84 -21.91 -23.78
N LEU A 392 15.07 -21.75 -23.25
CA LEU A 392 16.18 -21.13 -23.97
C LEU A 392 16.60 -21.91 -25.24
N ASN A 393 16.25 -23.19 -25.36
CA ASN A 393 16.54 -23.97 -26.57
C ASN A 393 15.67 -23.53 -27.77
N GLU A 394 14.56 -22.84 -27.51
CA GLU A 394 13.67 -22.31 -28.53
C GLU A 394 14.06 -20.89 -28.98
N TRP A 395 15.08 -20.30 -28.36
CA TRP A 395 15.52 -18.93 -28.66
C TRP A 395 16.32 -18.87 -29.96
N THR A 396 15.97 -17.89 -30.77
CA THR A 396 16.69 -17.52 -31.99
C THR A 396 17.76 -16.48 -31.69
N ARG A 397 18.64 -16.23 -32.66
CA ARG A 397 19.66 -15.18 -32.58
C ARG A 397 19.05 -13.79 -32.34
N ASP A 398 17.86 -13.53 -32.90
CA ASP A 398 17.17 -12.25 -32.77
C ASP A 398 16.60 -12.06 -31.36
N ASP A 399 16.20 -13.14 -30.68
CA ASP A 399 15.76 -13.11 -29.28
C ASP A 399 16.91 -12.71 -28.35
N PHE A 400 18.10 -13.31 -28.56
CA PHE A 400 19.31 -12.91 -27.82
C PHE A 400 19.73 -11.48 -28.14
N LEU A 401 19.62 -11.02 -29.39
CA LEU A 401 19.94 -9.65 -29.76
C LEU A 401 18.98 -8.63 -29.13
N THR A 402 17.70 -8.97 -29.07
CA THR A 402 16.66 -8.17 -28.40
C THR A 402 16.97 -8.05 -26.90
N LEU A 403 17.25 -9.18 -26.24
CA LEU A 403 17.63 -9.18 -24.82
C LEU A 403 18.93 -8.41 -24.56
N LYS A 404 19.96 -8.57 -25.41
CA LYS A 404 21.22 -7.81 -25.34
C LYS A 404 20.97 -6.31 -25.44
N THR A 405 20.04 -5.90 -26.30
CA THR A 405 19.66 -4.49 -26.48
C THR A 405 18.95 -3.93 -25.26
N ILE A 406 18.00 -4.68 -24.69
CA ILE A 406 17.27 -4.31 -23.47
C ILE A 406 18.24 -4.14 -22.29
N LEU A 407 19.19 -5.08 -22.13
CA LEU A 407 20.11 -5.11 -21.00
C LEU A 407 21.40 -4.31 -21.22
N LYS A 408 21.56 -3.59 -22.33
CA LYS A 408 22.84 -2.96 -22.73
C LYS A 408 23.44 -2.02 -21.67
N HIS A 409 22.59 -1.33 -20.92
CA HIS A 409 23.02 -0.42 -19.84
C HIS A 409 23.23 -1.15 -18.50
N CYS A 410 22.71 -2.36 -18.34
CA CYS A 410 22.82 -3.15 -17.11
C CYS A 410 24.04 -4.08 -17.10
N LEU A 411 24.36 -4.69 -18.25
CA LEU A 411 25.46 -5.67 -18.38
C LEU A 411 26.82 -5.17 -17.88
N PRO A 412 27.23 -3.89 -18.09
CA PRO A 412 28.51 -3.39 -17.57
C PRO A 412 28.60 -3.29 -16.04
N HIS A 413 27.47 -3.29 -15.33
CA HIS A 413 27.42 -3.15 -13.87
C HIS A 413 27.44 -4.50 -13.13
N ILE A 414 27.45 -5.62 -13.86
CA ILE A 414 27.53 -6.96 -13.29
C ILE A 414 28.98 -7.25 -12.88
N ARG A 415 29.16 -7.70 -11.63
CA ARG A 415 30.47 -8.07 -11.07
C ARG A 415 30.82 -9.50 -11.47
N TYR A 416 31.11 -9.73 -12.75
CA TYR A 416 31.31 -11.08 -13.30
C TYR A 416 32.41 -11.88 -12.58
N PHE A 417 33.49 -11.23 -12.16
CA PHE A 417 34.62 -11.86 -11.46
C PHE A 417 34.33 -12.24 -10.00
N ASN A 418 33.13 -11.94 -9.49
CA ASN A 418 32.67 -12.32 -8.15
C ASN A 418 31.77 -13.56 -8.16
N PHE A 419 31.48 -14.12 -9.34
CA PHE A 419 30.70 -15.34 -9.46
C PHE A 419 31.59 -16.54 -9.06
N SER A 420 31.03 -17.48 -8.30
CA SER A 420 31.68 -18.78 -8.12
C SER A 420 31.68 -19.55 -9.45
N GLY A 421 32.59 -20.53 -9.60
CA GLY A 421 32.62 -21.37 -10.80
C GLY A 421 31.27 -22.03 -11.11
N GLU A 422 30.55 -22.47 -10.08
CA GLU A 422 29.20 -23.03 -10.23
C GLU A 422 28.19 -21.97 -10.73
N GLN A 423 28.25 -20.75 -10.20
CA GLN A 423 27.37 -19.67 -10.63
C GLN A 423 27.66 -19.25 -12.07
N VAL A 424 28.93 -19.28 -12.52
CA VAL A 424 29.26 -19.03 -13.92
C VAL A 424 28.58 -20.05 -14.82
N VAL A 425 28.71 -21.35 -14.51
CA VAL A 425 28.08 -22.43 -15.30
C VAL A 425 26.56 -22.33 -15.31
N LYS A 426 25.93 -22.10 -14.15
CA LYS A 426 24.45 -22.10 -14.06
C LYS A 426 23.81 -20.80 -14.55
N LYS A 427 24.49 -19.65 -14.40
CA LYS A 427 23.88 -18.32 -14.60
C LYS A 427 24.43 -17.55 -15.80
N LEU A 428 25.67 -17.80 -16.23
CA LEU A 428 26.28 -17.08 -17.37
C LEU A 428 26.28 -17.92 -18.65
N TYR A 429 26.68 -19.20 -18.60
CA TYR A 429 26.77 -20.04 -19.80
C TYR A 429 25.48 -20.18 -20.62
N PRO A 430 24.28 -20.31 -20.02
CA PRO A 430 23.03 -20.34 -20.80
C PRO A 430 22.83 -19.09 -21.68
N TYR A 431 23.43 -17.98 -21.28
CA TYR A 431 23.33 -16.68 -21.95
C TYR A 431 24.64 -16.25 -22.61
N GLN A 432 25.55 -17.19 -22.91
CA GLN A 432 26.88 -16.87 -23.44
C GLN A 432 26.85 -15.98 -24.70
N GLN A 433 25.78 -16.07 -25.50
CA GLN A 433 25.57 -15.26 -26.71
C GLN A 433 25.38 -13.75 -26.42
N LEU A 434 25.09 -13.37 -25.17
CA LEU A 434 24.99 -11.96 -24.76
C LEU A 434 26.36 -11.31 -24.58
N PHE A 435 27.39 -12.08 -24.26
CA PHE A 435 28.71 -11.58 -23.88
C PHE A 435 29.68 -11.54 -25.06
N GLU A 436 30.63 -10.60 -25.02
CA GLU A 436 31.76 -10.64 -25.92
C GLU A 436 32.64 -11.86 -25.60
N PRO A 437 33.11 -12.65 -26.59
CA PRO A 437 33.89 -13.88 -26.35
C PRO A 437 35.10 -13.68 -25.43
N LYS A 438 35.71 -12.48 -25.50
CA LYS A 438 36.84 -12.08 -24.67
C LYS A 438 36.49 -12.02 -23.17
N LEU A 439 35.29 -11.54 -22.82
CA LEU A 439 34.87 -11.42 -21.42
C LEU A 439 34.70 -12.81 -20.77
N LEU A 440 34.05 -13.74 -21.48
CA LEU A 440 33.85 -15.09 -20.98
C LEU A 440 35.18 -15.84 -20.81
N LEU A 441 36.13 -15.62 -21.73
CA LEU A 441 37.49 -16.15 -21.64
C LEU A 441 38.20 -15.62 -20.38
N GLU A 442 38.19 -14.31 -20.15
CA GLU A 442 38.86 -13.71 -18.99
C GLU A 442 38.22 -14.12 -17.66
N ILE A 443 36.90 -14.32 -17.61
CA ILE A 443 36.20 -14.90 -16.44
C ILE A 443 36.74 -16.30 -16.14
N ASN A 444 36.84 -17.16 -17.16
CA ASN A 444 37.37 -18.51 -17.01
C ASN A 444 38.85 -18.50 -16.60
N THR A 445 39.67 -17.61 -17.18
CA THR A 445 41.09 -17.44 -16.81
C THR A 445 41.21 -17.06 -15.34
N LYS A 446 40.37 -16.14 -14.83
CA LYS A 446 40.42 -15.73 -13.42
C LYS A 446 40.03 -16.83 -12.44
N LEU A 447 39.16 -17.76 -12.86
CA LEU A 447 38.78 -18.95 -12.08
C LEU A 447 39.88 -20.02 -12.06
N LEU A 448 40.54 -20.26 -13.19
CA LEU A 448 41.52 -21.34 -13.36
C LEU A 448 42.95 -20.94 -12.96
N ALA A 449 43.32 -19.69 -13.19
CA ALA A 449 44.64 -19.14 -12.93
C ALA A 449 44.51 -17.72 -12.34
N PRO A 450 44.20 -17.58 -11.04
CA PRO A 450 43.85 -16.30 -10.41
C PRO A 450 44.92 -15.22 -10.50
N ASN A 451 46.18 -15.62 -10.70
CA ASN A 451 47.35 -14.73 -10.76
C ASN A 451 47.69 -14.25 -12.18
N GLU A 452 47.03 -14.79 -13.21
CA GLU A 452 47.22 -14.32 -14.59
C GLU A 452 46.60 -12.92 -14.77
N PRO A 453 47.31 -11.99 -15.44
CA PRO A 453 46.79 -10.66 -15.73
C PRO A 453 45.67 -10.74 -16.76
N ILE A 454 44.58 -10.01 -16.50
CA ILE A 454 43.46 -9.82 -17.45
C ILE A 454 43.30 -8.35 -17.79
N SER A 455 42.68 -8.06 -18.93
CA SER A 455 42.48 -6.68 -19.40
C SER A 455 41.16 -6.05 -18.97
N SER A 456 40.17 -6.85 -18.57
CA SER A 456 38.88 -6.36 -18.08
C SER A 456 39.00 -5.66 -16.72
N THR A 457 38.23 -4.59 -16.56
CA THR A 457 38.07 -3.89 -15.27
C THR A 457 37.36 -4.81 -14.26
N ILE A 458 38.03 -5.11 -13.15
CA ILE A 458 37.43 -5.88 -12.05
C ILE A 458 36.67 -4.91 -11.14
N LEU A 459 35.35 -5.03 -11.10
CA LEU A 459 34.52 -4.29 -10.15
C LEU A 459 34.69 -4.87 -8.74
N PRO A 460 34.84 -4.05 -7.68
CA PRO A 460 35.01 -4.54 -6.31
C PRO A 460 33.74 -5.26 -5.82
N PRO A 461 33.83 -6.25 -4.91
CA PRO A 461 32.66 -6.85 -4.26
C PRO A 461 31.73 -5.79 -3.67
N ARG A 462 30.40 -6.05 -3.69
CA ARG A 462 29.45 -5.19 -2.98
C ARG A 462 29.70 -5.33 -1.48
N ASN A 463 29.73 -4.21 -0.75
CA ASN A 463 29.63 -4.23 0.70
C ASN A 463 28.24 -4.72 1.08
N ILE A 464 28.16 -5.97 1.53
CA ILE A 464 26.94 -6.49 2.16
C ILE A 464 26.94 -5.93 3.57
N LEU A 465 26.19 -4.86 3.79
CA LEU A 465 25.92 -4.37 5.14
C LEU A 465 24.98 -5.38 5.80
N ASN A 466 25.51 -6.21 6.71
CA ASN A 466 24.70 -6.99 7.63
C ASN A 466 24.13 -6.03 8.68
N VAL A 467 23.10 -5.27 8.32
CA VAL A 467 22.32 -4.49 9.29
C VAL A 467 21.26 -5.43 9.86
N THR A 468 21.56 -6.02 11.02
CA THR A 468 20.54 -6.58 11.90
C THR A 468 19.82 -5.41 12.59
N LEU A 469 18.56 -5.17 12.23
CA LEU A 469 17.68 -4.23 12.94
C LEU A 469 17.19 -4.91 14.22
N PRO A 470 17.12 -4.20 15.37
CA PRO A 470 16.67 -4.81 16.61
C PRO A 470 15.21 -5.28 16.50
N THR A 471 15.00 -6.58 16.68
CA THR A 471 13.68 -7.18 16.87
C THR A 471 12.95 -6.56 18.06
N ARG A 472 11.77 -6.00 17.86
CA ARG A 472 10.75 -5.97 18.91
C ARG A 472 10.20 -7.39 19.09
N THR A 473 10.77 -8.18 19.99
CA THR A 473 10.17 -9.46 20.40
C THR A 473 9.13 -9.21 21.49
N ASN A 474 7.85 -9.34 21.14
CA ASN A 474 6.91 -9.81 22.16
C ASN A 474 7.34 -11.25 22.49
N PRO A 475 7.68 -11.56 23.74
CA PRO A 475 8.13 -12.90 24.10
C PRO A 475 7.04 -13.93 23.81
N ILE A 476 7.42 -15.10 23.30
CA ILE A 476 6.50 -16.20 23.01
C ILE A 476 5.69 -16.55 24.27
N PRO A 477 4.36 -16.73 24.19
CA PRO A 477 3.53 -17.03 25.35
C PRO A 477 3.65 -18.51 25.77
N SER A 478 4.87 -19.02 25.95
CA SER A 478 5.18 -20.40 26.32
C SER A 478 5.82 -20.48 27.71
N ASN A 479 5.46 -21.52 28.45
CA ASN A 479 6.16 -21.89 29.70
C ASN A 479 7.18 -23.02 29.49
N ILE A 480 7.23 -23.62 28.29
CA ILE A 480 8.10 -24.75 27.96
C ILE A 480 9.29 -24.31 27.09
N ILE A 481 9.04 -23.48 26.06
CA ILE A 481 10.04 -23.10 25.07
C ILE A 481 10.38 -21.61 25.14
N THR A 482 11.59 -21.28 24.67
CA THR A 482 12.09 -19.91 24.56
C THR A 482 11.82 -19.35 23.16
N ASP A 483 12.04 -18.04 22.97
CA ASP A 483 12.00 -17.42 21.64
C ASP A 483 13.01 -18.05 20.67
N GLU A 484 14.16 -18.50 21.17
CA GLU A 484 15.19 -19.19 20.37
C GLU A 484 14.68 -20.54 19.84
N HIS A 485 14.00 -21.31 20.68
CA HIS A 485 13.35 -22.55 20.24
C HIS A 485 12.26 -22.28 19.22
N ALA A 486 11.49 -21.20 19.38
CA ALA A 486 10.45 -20.81 18.42
C ALA A 486 11.05 -20.43 17.05
N LEU A 487 12.17 -19.71 17.04
CA LEU A 487 12.93 -19.37 15.82
C LEU A 487 13.45 -20.61 15.10
N GLU A 488 13.93 -21.60 15.86
CA GLU A 488 14.39 -22.88 15.33
C GLU A 488 13.24 -23.71 14.75
N ILE A 489 12.09 -23.81 15.43
CA ILE A 489 10.91 -24.49 14.87
C ILE A 489 10.45 -23.79 13.58
N SER A 490 10.50 -22.47 13.54
CA SER A 490 10.09 -21.67 12.39
C SER A 490 10.99 -21.88 11.18
N SER A 491 12.30 -22.00 11.38
CA SER A 491 13.22 -22.33 10.28
C SER A 491 12.94 -23.72 9.72
N TRP A 492 12.50 -24.65 10.57
CA TRP A 492 12.10 -25.97 10.14
C TRP A 492 10.78 -25.97 9.36
N ILE A 493 9.81 -25.12 9.69
CA ILE A 493 8.60 -24.96 8.86
C ILE A 493 8.99 -24.51 7.45
N ASP A 494 9.92 -23.56 7.33
CA ASP A 494 10.42 -23.05 6.04
C ASP A 494 11.46 -23.95 5.35
N ARG A 495 11.76 -25.12 5.92
CA ARG A 495 12.80 -26.05 5.44
C ARG A 495 14.19 -25.39 5.27
N LYS A 496 14.54 -24.43 6.12
CA LYS A 496 15.86 -23.79 6.12
C LYS A 496 16.92 -24.65 6.79
N GLU A 497 18.14 -24.64 6.23
CA GLU A 497 19.30 -25.30 6.82
C GLU A 497 19.82 -24.58 8.07
N THR A 498 19.69 -23.25 8.10
CA THR A 498 20.10 -22.40 9.22
C THR A 498 18.89 -21.84 9.96
N SER A 499 18.94 -21.88 11.29
CA SER A 499 17.91 -21.31 12.14
C SER A 499 17.82 -19.79 12.00
N TYR A 500 16.62 -19.26 12.17
CA TYR A 500 16.47 -17.83 12.33
C TYR A 500 17.23 -17.37 13.59
N ILE A 501 17.97 -16.27 13.47
CA ILE A 501 18.71 -15.68 14.59
C ILE A 501 17.84 -14.64 15.31
N GLU A 502 16.96 -14.01 14.54
CA GLU A 502 16.03 -12.96 14.97
C GLU A 502 14.85 -12.87 13.98
N ASN A 503 13.84 -12.07 14.30
CA ASN A 503 12.66 -11.78 13.48
C ASN A 503 11.91 -13.05 13.04
N ASN A 504 11.35 -13.79 14.01
CA ASN A 504 10.56 -14.98 13.72
C ASN A 504 9.43 -14.64 12.73
N PRO A 505 9.39 -15.25 11.52
CA PRO A 505 8.38 -14.95 10.49
C PRO A 505 6.99 -15.51 10.83
N TYR A 506 6.87 -16.30 11.90
CA TYR A 506 5.61 -16.86 12.35
C TYR A 506 5.19 -16.31 13.72
N GLU A 507 3.89 -16.11 13.89
CA GLU A 507 3.22 -15.87 15.16
C GLU A 507 2.81 -17.22 15.77
N PHE A 508 3.18 -17.44 17.03
CA PHE A 508 2.81 -18.61 17.83
C PHE A 508 1.67 -18.23 18.76
N LYS A 509 0.45 -18.59 18.39
CA LYS A 509 -0.75 -18.37 19.21
C LYS A 509 -1.02 -19.61 20.07
N LEU A 510 -0.85 -19.51 21.38
CA LEU A 510 -1.16 -20.59 22.32
C LEU A 510 -2.67 -20.92 22.27
N LEU A 511 -3.00 -22.19 22.06
CA LEU A 511 -4.36 -22.71 22.04
C LEU A 511 -4.69 -23.52 23.29
N VAL A 512 -3.80 -24.46 23.65
CA VAL A 512 -3.99 -25.39 24.75
C VAL A 512 -2.75 -25.37 25.63
N ARG A 513 -2.95 -25.35 26.95
CA ARG A 513 -1.90 -25.60 27.95
C ARG A 513 -2.41 -26.63 28.95
N GLY A 514 -1.66 -27.69 29.17
CA GLY A 514 -2.08 -28.79 30.05
C GLY A 514 -2.48 -28.35 31.46
N SER A 515 -1.69 -27.49 32.09
CA SER A 515 -2.02 -26.93 33.42
C SER A 515 -3.31 -26.10 33.46
N LYS A 516 -3.77 -25.58 32.33
CA LYS A 516 -4.97 -24.74 32.21
C LYS A 516 -6.19 -25.52 31.73
N ASP A 517 -6.02 -26.32 30.69
CA ASP A 517 -7.11 -26.89 29.90
C ASP A 517 -7.27 -28.41 30.15
N GLY A 518 -6.33 -29.02 30.87
CA GLY A 518 -6.31 -30.45 31.21
C GLY A 518 -5.31 -31.26 30.40
N PHE A 519 -4.95 -32.43 30.93
CA PHE A 519 -3.88 -33.29 30.38
C PHE A 519 -4.35 -34.39 29.44
N ASP A 520 -5.66 -34.48 29.16
CA ASP A 520 -6.17 -35.50 28.25
C ASP A 520 -5.95 -35.08 26.78
N VAL A 521 -5.44 -35.98 25.94
CA VAL A 521 -5.25 -35.71 24.50
C VAL A 521 -6.58 -35.37 23.82
N LYS A 522 -7.71 -35.86 24.35
CA LYS A 522 -9.04 -35.48 23.90
C LYS A 522 -9.26 -33.97 23.96
N THR A 523 -8.69 -33.27 24.94
CA THR A 523 -8.73 -31.81 25.03
C THR A 523 -8.12 -31.15 23.81
N ILE A 524 -7.04 -31.71 23.24
CA ILE A 524 -6.42 -31.18 22.00
C ILE A 524 -7.41 -31.28 20.85
N PHE A 525 -8.08 -32.43 20.69
CA PHE A 525 -9.10 -32.60 19.65
C PHE A 525 -10.29 -31.66 19.84
N GLU A 526 -10.78 -31.50 21.07
CA GLU A 526 -11.94 -30.66 21.38
C GLU A 526 -11.66 -29.16 21.16
N ILE A 527 -10.48 -28.66 21.58
CA ILE A 527 -10.13 -27.23 21.46
C ILE A 527 -9.59 -26.88 20.07
N CYS A 528 -8.82 -27.78 19.45
CA CYS A 528 -8.18 -27.52 18.17
C CYS A 528 -8.98 -28.04 16.97
N ASP A 529 -10.28 -28.32 17.11
CA ASP A 529 -11.12 -28.76 15.99
C ASP A 529 -11.06 -27.76 14.82
N LYS A 530 -10.75 -28.28 13.63
CA LYS A 530 -10.54 -27.53 12.36
C LYS A 530 -9.39 -26.53 12.40
N ILE A 531 -8.43 -26.71 13.31
CA ILE A 531 -7.20 -25.92 13.32
C ILE A 531 -6.10 -26.70 12.61
N SER A 532 -5.51 -26.07 11.59
CA SER A 532 -4.29 -26.49 10.91
C SER A 532 -3.06 -25.71 11.39
N ASN A 533 -1.88 -26.10 10.92
CA ASN A 533 -0.60 -25.48 11.27
C ASN A 533 -0.33 -25.44 12.77
N THR A 534 -0.52 -26.58 13.42
CA THR A 534 -0.33 -26.70 14.87
C THR A 534 1.08 -27.20 15.22
N VAL A 535 1.69 -26.61 16.24
CA VAL A 535 2.90 -27.15 16.89
C VAL A 535 2.50 -27.65 18.26
N ILE A 536 2.74 -28.94 18.53
CA ILE A 536 2.51 -29.58 19.82
C ILE A 536 3.86 -29.74 20.50
N ILE A 537 3.96 -29.28 21.75
CA ILE A 537 5.17 -29.28 22.56
C ILE A 537 4.87 -29.97 23.88
N VAL A 538 5.70 -30.94 24.27
CA VAL A 538 5.59 -31.67 25.54
C VAL A 538 6.90 -31.57 26.31
N LYS A 539 6.80 -31.31 27.61
CA LYS A 539 7.92 -31.40 28.56
C LYS A 539 7.79 -32.69 29.35
N VAL A 540 8.76 -33.57 29.20
CA VAL A 540 8.73 -34.91 29.82
C VAL A 540 9.01 -34.81 31.32
N GLU A 541 8.19 -35.48 32.12
CA GLU A 541 8.24 -35.40 33.58
C GLU A 541 9.56 -35.96 34.13
N GLY A 542 10.26 -35.17 34.94
CA GLY A 542 11.48 -35.58 35.63
C GLY A 542 12.75 -35.69 34.77
N THR A 543 12.67 -35.48 33.45
CA THR A 543 13.84 -35.61 32.56
C THR A 543 14.35 -34.29 32.00
N GLY A 544 13.53 -33.23 32.00
CA GLY A 544 13.89 -31.96 31.37
C GLY A 544 13.94 -31.99 29.84
N GLU A 545 13.52 -33.10 29.21
CA GLU A 545 13.43 -33.24 27.76
C GLU A 545 12.23 -32.45 27.22
N ILE A 546 12.42 -31.76 26.10
CA ILE A 546 11.34 -31.06 25.37
C ILE A 546 11.20 -31.69 23.99
N LEU A 547 10.06 -32.31 23.73
CA LEU A 547 9.73 -33.01 22.50
C LEU A 547 8.53 -32.34 21.82
N GLY A 548 8.36 -32.56 20.53
CA GLY A 548 7.19 -32.03 19.85
C GLY A 548 7.06 -32.46 18.39
N GLY A 549 6.03 -31.92 17.75
CA GLY A 549 5.77 -32.10 16.34
C GLY A 549 4.96 -30.96 15.73
N TYR A 550 5.27 -30.64 14.48
CA TYR A 550 4.50 -29.72 13.65
C TYR A 550 3.59 -30.51 12.73
N ASN A 551 2.31 -30.16 12.80
CA ASN A 551 1.24 -30.75 12.01
C ASN A 551 0.59 -29.66 11.14
N PRO A 552 0.81 -29.69 9.81
CA PRO A 552 0.22 -28.73 8.88
C PRO A 552 -1.25 -29.00 8.57
N LEU A 553 -1.79 -30.17 8.95
CA LEU A 553 -3.14 -30.58 8.62
C LEU A 553 -4.14 -30.12 9.68
N GLU A 554 -5.41 -29.99 9.30
CA GLU A 554 -6.49 -29.72 10.25
C GLU A 554 -6.62 -30.86 11.27
N ILE A 555 -6.81 -30.52 12.55
CA ILE A 555 -7.18 -31.46 13.60
C ILE A 555 -8.70 -31.65 13.56
N GLU A 556 -9.18 -32.89 13.44
CA GLU A 556 -10.61 -33.22 13.38
C GLU A 556 -11.03 -33.95 14.68
N ASN A 557 -12.06 -33.46 15.37
CA ASN A 557 -12.47 -34.02 16.67
C ASN A 557 -13.38 -35.25 16.61
N ASN A 558 -13.83 -35.66 15.43
CA ASN A 558 -14.79 -36.73 15.20
C ASN A 558 -14.20 -37.88 14.38
N VAL A 559 -12.91 -38.14 14.57
CA VAL A 559 -12.14 -39.09 13.77
C VAL A 559 -11.67 -40.25 14.63
N ASN A 560 -11.99 -41.46 14.20
CA ASN A 560 -11.52 -42.68 14.83
C ASN A 560 -10.55 -43.39 13.88
N GLN A 561 -9.32 -43.60 14.33
CA GLN A 561 -8.30 -44.40 13.66
C GLN A 561 -7.97 -43.98 12.21
N LYS A 562 -7.70 -42.70 11.98
CA LYS A 562 -7.38 -42.16 10.63
C LYS A 562 -5.90 -41.83 10.52
N TRP A 563 -5.25 -42.41 9.51
CA TRP A 563 -3.95 -41.96 9.04
C TRP A 563 -4.11 -40.84 8.02
N LEU A 564 -3.28 -39.82 8.14
CA LEU A 564 -3.28 -38.63 7.31
C LEU A 564 -1.91 -38.44 6.65
N SER A 565 -1.97 -38.06 5.37
CA SER A 565 -0.77 -37.89 4.58
C SER A 565 -0.21 -36.47 4.70
N SER A 566 1.09 -36.33 4.98
CA SER A 566 1.79 -35.04 4.94
C SER A 566 3.24 -35.20 4.51
N GLN A 567 3.75 -34.26 3.72
CA GLN A 567 5.17 -34.13 3.39
C GLN A 567 5.87 -33.07 4.25
N ASP A 568 5.11 -32.18 4.89
CA ASP A 568 5.60 -31.01 5.60
C ASP A 568 5.64 -31.19 7.11
N SER A 569 4.93 -32.21 7.63
CA SER A 569 5.01 -32.55 9.06
C SER A 569 6.43 -32.94 9.46
N PHE A 570 6.80 -32.60 10.69
CA PHE A 570 8.08 -32.99 11.28
C PHE A 570 7.94 -33.16 12.79
N THR A 571 8.78 -34.00 13.37
CA THR A 571 8.93 -34.12 14.83
C THR A 571 10.28 -33.59 15.26
N PHE A 572 10.39 -33.22 16.51
CA PHE A 572 11.63 -32.65 17.03
C PHE A 572 11.89 -32.94 18.50
N SER A 573 13.15 -32.77 18.87
CA SER A 573 13.63 -32.66 20.25
C SER A 573 14.46 -31.40 20.35
N LEU A 574 14.12 -30.49 21.25
CA LEU A 574 14.79 -29.20 21.37
C LEU A 574 16.01 -29.30 22.28
N LYS A 575 17.05 -28.53 21.96
CA LYS A 575 18.21 -28.40 22.83
C LYS A 575 17.80 -27.91 24.22
N THR A 576 18.43 -28.45 25.24
CA THR A 576 18.25 -28.08 26.65
C THR A 576 19.61 -28.11 27.34
N GLU A 577 19.66 -27.89 28.65
CA GLU A 577 20.91 -28.10 29.41
C GLU A 577 21.46 -29.53 29.28
N ILE A 578 20.58 -30.51 29.02
CA ILE A 578 20.91 -31.93 28.90
C ILE A 578 21.21 -32.28 27.43
N LEU A 579 20.36 -31.83 26.49
CA LEU A 579 20.55 -32.07 25.06
C LEU A 579 21.28 -30.91 24.40
N LYS A 580 22.54 -31.11 23.99
CA LYS A 580 23.39 -30.03 23.44
C LYS A 580 22.95 -29.49 22.08
N THR A 581 22.20 -30.27 21.30
CA THR A 581 21.79 -29.91 19.93
C THR A 581 20.39 -30.38 19.66
N SER A 582 19.55 -29.51 19.09
CA SER A 582 18.20 -29.87 18.68
C SER A 582 18.22 -30.88 17.53
N ILE A 583 17.19 -31.71 17.47
CA ILE A 583 16.98 -32.73 16.44
C ILE A 583 15.67 -32.40 15.75
N VAL A 584 15.71 -32.18 14.43
CA VAL A 584 14.52 -32.21 13.57
C VAL A 584 14.52 -33.49 12.75
N SER A 585 13.37 -34.14 12.72
CA SER A 585 13.13 -35.41 12.05
C SER A 585 11.99 -35.21 11.06
N ARG A 586 12.25 -35.39 9.76
CA ARG A 586 11.24 -35.21 8.71
C ARG A 586 10.55 -36.52 8.38
N VAL A 587 9.32 -36.44 7.91
CA VAL A 587 8.55 -37.60 7.50
C VAL A 587 9.18 -38.28 6.27
N ILE A 588 9.31 -39.61 6.33
CA ILE A 588 9.73 -40.47 5.21
C ILE A 588 8.50 -41.10 4.55
N SER A 589 7.60 -41.66 5.36
CA SER A 589 6.39 -42.33 4.86
C SER A 589 5.20 -41.37 4.94
N PHE A 590 5.03 -40.57 3.89
CA PHE A 590 4.08 -39.46 3.88
C PHE A 590 2.66 -39.86 4.26
N ASN A 591 2.17 -41.02 3.81
CA ASN A 591 0.84 -41.55 4.10
C ASN A 591 0.63 -42.00 5.56
N LEU A 592 1.70 -42.08 6.35
CA LEU A 592 1.70 -42.42 7.76
C LEU A 592 2.28 -41.27 8.61
N ALA A 593 2.10 -40.03 8.17
CA ALA A 593 2.66 -38.86 8.84
C ALA A 593 1.95 -38.60 10.18
N ILE A 594 0.62 -38.45 10.15
CA ILE A 594 -0.18 -38.09 11.32
C ILE A 594 -1.28 -39.12 11.51
N TYR A 595 -1.58 -39.45 12.76
CA TYR A 595 -2.74 -40.28 13.07
C TYR A 595 -3.59 -39.68 14.18
N TYR A 596 -4.90 -39.71 13.96
CA TYR A 596 -5.90 -39.25 14.90
C TYR A 596 -6.85 -40.39 15.27
N ASP A 597 -7.11 -40.50 16.57
CA ASP A 597 -8.18 -41.29 17.14
C ASP A 597 -8.74 -40.51 18.33
N SER A 598 -9.67 -39.60 18.05
CA SER A 598 -10.28 -38.72 19.04
C SER A 598 -11.14 -39.51 20.04
N GLY A 599 -11.82 -40.56 19.59
CA GLY A 599 -12.58 -41.47 20.45
C GLY A 599 -11.69 -42.27 21.41
N GLY A 600 -10.49 -42.66 20.96
CA GLY A 600 -9.47 -43.33 21.77
C GLY A 600 -8.53 -42.40 22.55
N SER A 601 -8.70 -41.08 22.44
CA SER A 601 -7.80 -40.05 22.97
C SER A 601 -6.33 -40.30 22.57
N TYR A 602 -6.07 -40.35 21.26
CA TYR A 602 -4.75 -40.68 20.73
C TYR A 602 -4.38 -39.84 19.51
N LEU A 603 -3.24 -39.15 19.60
CA LEU A 603 -2.62 -38.37 18.54
C LEU A 603 -1.18 -38.83 18.39
N GLN A 604 -0.70 -39.02 17.15
CA GLN A 604 0.71 -39.33 16.92
C GLN A 604 1.26 -38.78 15.62
N PHE A 605 2.59 -38.66 15.60
CA PHE A 605 3.40 -38.32 14.44
C PHE A 605 4.17 -39.56 13.98
N GLY A 606 3.56 -40.37 13.12
CA GLY A 606 4.18 -41.56 12.48
C GLY A 606 4.78 -42.60 13.42
N ASN A 607 4.29 -42.69 14.65
CA ASN A 607 4.87 -43.40 15.80
C ASN A 607 6.20 -42.82 16.33
N THR A 608 6.72 -41.74 15.76
CA THR A 608 7.89 -41.01 16.28
C THR A 608 7.60 -40.24 17.56
N LEU A 609 6.40 -39.67 17.67
CA LEU A 609 5.88 -39.12 18.91
C LEU A 609 4.44 -39.59 19.09
N ASN A 610 4.17 -40.36 20.15
CA ASN A 610 2.85 -40.88 20.49
C ASN A 610 2.33 -40.22 21.75
N LEU A 611 1.17 -39.57 21.67
CA LEU A 611 0.51 -38.90 22.77
C LEU A 611 -0.84 -39.57 23.01
N ARG A 612 -1.01 -40.25 24.14
CA ARG A 612 -2.17 -41.11 24.39
C ARG A 612 -2.79 -40.88 25.77
N GLY A 613 -4.12 -40.75 25.79
CA GLY A 613 -4.94 -40.63 26.99
C GLY A 613 -4.59 -39.39 27.79
N ASN A 614 -4.55 -39.55 29.12
CA ASN A 614 -4.08 -38.51 30.01
C ASN A 614 -2.55 -38.46 30.02
N LEU A 615 -1.98 -37.39 29.47
CA LEU A 615 -0.53 -37.21 29.33
C LEU A 615 0.20 -37.12 30.67
N LYS A 616 -0.49 -36.77 31.76
CA LYS A 616 0.10 -36.66 33.09
C LYS A 616 0.10 -37.99 33.86
N THR A 617 -0.77 -38.93 33.50
CA THR A 617 -0.98 -40.16 34.28
C THR A 617 -0.92 -41.41 33.40
N GLY A 618 -0.06 -42.36 33.78
CA GLY A 618 -0.07 -43.71 33.23
C GLY A 618 0.95 -44.02 32.12
N GLU A 619 1.96 -43.17 31.90
CA GLU A 619 3.11 -43.44 31.01
C GLU A 619 2.74 -44.01 29.62
N TYR A 620 1.59 -43.61 29.08
CA TYR A 620 1.09 -44.15 27.80
C TYR A 620 1.71 -43.48 26.57
N SER A 621 2.41 -42.35 26.74
CA SER A 621 3.10 -41.65 25.66
C SER A 621 4.49 -42.24 25.43
N CYS A 622 4.92 -42.36 24.18
CA CYS A 622 6.19 -43.02 23.83
C CYS A 622 6.75 -42.53 22.48
N CYS A 623 8.04 -42.77 22.24
CA CYS A 623 8.72 -42.37 21.01
C CYS A 623 9.43 -43.58 20.37
N PHE A 624 9.20 -43.81 19.08
CA PHE A 624 9.87 -44.87 18.32
C PHE A 624 10.40 -44.37 16.98
N PRO A 625 11.53 -44.86 16.44
CA PRO A 625 12.09 -44.36 15.19
C PRO A 625 11.36 -44.91 13.95
N TYR A 626 10.07 -44.60 13.79
CA TYR A 626 9.24 -45.06 12.67
C TYR A 626 8.72 -43.87 11.85
N ASN A 627 8.66 -44.05 10.53
CA ASN A 627 8.10 -43.13 9.53
C ASN A 627 8.69 -41.72 9.46
N TYR A 628 9.59 -41.32 10.36
CA TYR A 628 10.39 -40.10 10.31
C TYR A 628 11.90 -40.42 10.37
N GLU A 629 12.73 -39.54 9.81
CA GLU A 629 14.16 -39.76 9.51
C GLU A 629 15.05 -40.06 10.72
N LYS A 630 14.78 -39.43 11.86
CA LYS A 630 15.62 -39.44 13.06
C LYS A 630 14.82 -39.77 14.31
N GLN A 631 15.46 -40.51 15.20
CA GLN A 631 14.95 -40.73 16.56
C GLN A 631 15.06 -39.42 17.37
N ILE A 632 13.96 -38.96 17.94
CA ILE A 632 13.91 -37.70 18.72
C ILE A 632 14.17 -37.90 20.22
N ARG A 633 14.05 -39.13 20.73
CA ARG A 633 14.25 -39.48 22.14
C ARG A 633 14.97 -40.82 22.25
N SER A 634 16.05 -40.88 23.03
CA SER A 634 16.85 -42.11 23.19
C SER A 634 16.10 -43.19 23.98
N ASP A 635 15.34 -42.81 24.99
CA ASP A 635 14.49 -43.71 25.77
C ASP A 635 13.17 -44.01 25.02
N THR A 636 12.88 -45.30 24.85
CA THR A 636 11.69 -45.81 24.15
C THR A 636 10.59 -46.28 25.09
N ASN A 637 10.84 -46.24 26.41
CA ASN A 637 9.82 -46.52 27.41
C ASN A 637 8.72 -45.43 27.40
N GLY A 638 7.58 -45.82 27.98
CA GLY A 638 6.49 -44.90 28.26
C GLY A 638 6.93 -43.71 29.11
N PHE A 639 6.31 -42.56 28.94
CA PHE A 639 6.58 -41.37 29.74
C PHE A 639 5.34 -40.57 30.08
N SER A 640 5.40 -39.90 31.23
CA SER A 640 4.43 -38.90 31.68
C SER A 640 4.93 -37.49 31.33
N VAL A 641 4.00 -36.54 31.27
CA VAL A 641 4.25 -35.16 30.83
C VAL A 641 4.03 -34.20 31.99
N GLU A 642 5.04 -33.37 32.27
CA GLU A 642 4.98 -32.32 33.29
C GLU A 642 4.01 -31.21 32.86
N GLU A 643 4.15 -30.76 31.61
CA GLU A 643 3.36 -29.73 30.94
C GLU A 643 3.37 -29.98 29.42
N PHE A 644 2.29 -29.63 28.74
CA PHE A 644 2.26 -29.55 27.27
C PHE A 644 1.57 -28.27 26.80
N GLU A 645 1.96 -27.82 25.61
CA GLU A 645 1.38 -26.65 24.96
C GLU A 645 1.13 -26.94 23.48
N VAL A 646 0.01 -26.42 22.97
CA VAL A 646 -0.33 -26.49 21.55
C VAL A 646 -0.47 -25.08 21.01
N PHE A 647 0.28 -24.76 19.96
CA PHE A 647 0.26 -23.47 19.30
C PHE A 647 -0.34 -23.58 17.90
N LYS A 648 -1.16 -22.61 17.50
CA LYS A 648 -1.39 -22.32 16.08
C LYS A 648 -0.25 -21.44 15.60
N VAL A 649 0.35 -21.84 14.49
CA VAL A 649 1.45 -21.11 13.85
C VAL A 649 0.92 -20.48 12.57
N SER A 650 1.08 -19.17 12.42
CA SER A 650 0.61 -18.40 11.25
C SER A 650 1.70 -17.42 10.81
N PRO A 651 1.91 -17.19 9.50
CA PRO A 651 2.84 -16.15 9.04
C PRO A 651 2.50 -14.80 9.68
N LYS A 652 3.50 -14.08 10.18
CA LYS A 652 3.34 -12.69 10.61
C LYS A 652 3.04 -11.84 9.38
N LYS A 653 1.98 -11.04 9.49
CA LYS A 653 1.60 -10.06 8.47
C LYS A 653 2.54 -8.87 8.48
#